data_AF-A0A9X2M6R0-F1
#
_entry.id   AF-A0A9X2M6R0-F1
#
_cell.length_a   1.000
_cell.length_b   1.000
_cell.length_c   1.000
_cell.angle_alpha   90.00
_cell.angle_beta   90.00
_cell.angle_gamma   90.00
#
_symmetry.space_group_name_H-M   'P 1'
#
loop_
_entity.id
_entity.type
_entity.pdbx_description
1 polymer ?
#
loop_
_entity_poly.entity_id
_entity_poly.type
_entity_poly.pdbx_seq_one_letter_code
_entity_poly.pdbx_strand_id
1 'polypeptide(L)'
;MNRWVGIVSLRETPPPTPVHRIALAIEAARNRTSYQLAGQTVPYARMRSALRTLGQEHARHHEWERYAYCVDLAGDFFDGGLPPTRLPSWLTNELQNLLNNRSSTPPTGGRRAQTAPRRTTSRPSHQRPASSRQGRSTLPEARRPARPAQPASPEPVWPYSRAERRLDVHDVTYPALCEPPVSLVGTYEREVREFVEKAVPGWNAGPEVTAWLGLAAEHRSHLYESHHTEQVTPHVLGLLDRLGANALDVILLDAYARWATPRKSGEQSSEHARRRAAAELALGVWVTERGLARMGAGEAQQPARSVFAGVARQILGVLSLWGEHEVARRLVVSVWPDIDRPSAETGVDPGSLAQMAFRKEGLAYEYREEGPDHRKVFRVVVRTGTGRTAEGTGQSKKAARAAAARALLDAYPQVAVAAGAGPKAAPATVLTASPLPYPQPGNRHRHAVSDLATMFELGHRADGLLAQALTHASWVHENQAAATAARQRDNQLLAHHGSHVVDYLVAHARARQALAHGLTPDEDEARILTSSDDDTARLGADLQLAEGLLTSRGESGQGRTTVSDAAQAIIAAAWRVHGSRLLGRRPAALDDWLSGLEHQHDPATVLAAMATTYGIDHEYTYDVSGPDHLKSYTATIRLRDAQGRAHQWTERLPGTPGKPEAKKGTAEAVLDILATPVSGVVDDLPAPERDLLVFLLRAQLNGLGWPTERQRARMLARGDLGTDLLTTGDTKAFLAWAERVRPLLGPDDTAVPDTLRELYQKVLHDMRIGPGSLLRRMAAAPGPDAASVVRRNAADAVRRALSSGPQAASVRDIVQEWWREQAPTTGVTVRDDMRQEVFQPLPAHLGALDETLTWCGEAAEAANTRIDVELTVQNSTLHVWLGLDKVDVQATCDDFARLLSHALPHTDCLVGDDHVLLRLHGGLETAPPHPLATAGMDAYISGPLPRQPLTEEAVDQPTGAQDKQP
;
A
#
# COMPACT_ATOMS: atom_id res chain seq x y z
N MET A 1 22.81 27.71 20.33
CA MET A 1 21.57 27.19 20.95
C MET A 1 20.98 26.12 20.04
N ASN A 2 21.35 24.90 20.40
CA ASN A 2 21.03 23.55 19.91
C ASN A 2 20.03 23.43 18.75
N ARG A 3 20.59 23.18 17.57
CA ARG A 3 19.96 22.50 16.44
C ARG A 3 20.78 21.25 16.12
N TRP A 4 20.11 20.29 15.49
CA TRP A 4 20.58 19.02 14.91
C TRP A 4 20.32 17.78 15.78
N VAL A 5 19.04 17.40 15.74
CA VAL A 5 18.51 16.05 15.97
C VAL A 5 18.84 15.18 14.76
N GLY A 6 19.08 13.90 15.03
CA GLY A 6 19.66 12.89 14.14
C GLY A 6 19.09 12.81 12.73
N ILE A 7 19.98 12.38 11.83
CA ILE A 7 19.71 11.92 10.47
C ILE A 7 18.74 10.74 10.57
N VAL A 8 17.48 11.06 10.31
CA VAL A 8 16.43 10.14 9.89
C VAL A 8 16.88 9.54 8.55
N SER A 9 17.24 8.26 8.55
CA SER A 9 17.29 7.52 7.30
C SER A 9 15.86 7.33 6.82
N LEU A 10 15.52 8.08 5.77
CA LEU A 10 14.59 7.80 4.68
C LEU A 10 13.12 7.53 5.08
N ARG A 11 12.27 8.45 4.61
CA ARG A 11 10.81 8.38 4.68
C ARG A 11 10.29 7.16 3.90
N GLU A 12 10.15 6.04 4.58
CA GLU A 12 9.15 5.03 4.28
C GLU A 12 8.01 5.27 5.28
N THR A 13 6.79 5.49 4.79
CA THR A 13 5.60 5.39 5.66
C THR A 13 5.58 3.97 6.23
N PRO A 14 5.43 3.76 7.55
CA PRO A 14 5.52 2.41 8.09
C PRO A 14 4.34 1.55 7.60
N PRO A 15 4.55 0.26 7.26
CA PRO A 15 3.46 -0.70 7.11
C PRO A 15 2.66 -0.83 8.42
N PRO A 16 1.44 -1.42 8.41
CA PRO A 16 0.57 -1.48 9.58
C PRO A 16 1.32 -1.91 10.84
N THR A 17 1.35 -0.98 11.79
CA THR A 17 2.14 -0.97 13.02
C THR A 17 1.86 -2.20 13.90
N PRO A 18 2.82 -3.12 14.12
CA PRO A 18 2.59 -4.26 15.01
C PRO A 18 2.77 -3.92 16.49
N VAL A 19 2.41 -4.92 17.30
CA VAL A 19 2.18 -4.91 18.75
C VAL A 19 3.29 -4.27 19.59
N HIS A 20 4.53 -4.23 19.09
CA HIS A 20 5.61 -3.55 19.80
C HIS A 20 5.68 -2.04 19.48
N ARG A 21 5.51 -1.59 18.22
CA ARG A 21 5.66 -0.16 17.87
C ARG A 21 4.58 0.70 18.52
N ILE A 22 3.47 0.08 18.87
CA ILE A 22 2.52 0.48 19.89
C ILE A 22 3.15 0.96 21.21
N ALA A 23 4.12 0.23 21.78
CA ALA A 23 4.74 0.54 23.05
C ALA A 23 5.61 1.80 22.98
N LEU A 24 6.32 2.00 21.87
CA LEU A 24 7.14 3.19 21.58
C LEU A 24 6.28 4.36 21.12
N ALA A 25 5.22 4.12 20.35
CA ALA A 25 4.20 5.11 20.02
C ALA A 25 3.42 5.55 21.27
N ILE A 26 3.22 4.68 22.28
CA ILE A 26 2.67 5.07 23.58
C ILE A 26 3.62 6.01 24.31
N GLU A 27 4.93 5.83 24.24
CA GLU A 27 5.91 6.69 24.92
C GLU A 27 6.15 8.01 24.15
N ALA A 28 6.11 7.97 22.82
CA ALA A 28 6.15 9.14 21.94
C ALA A 28 4.83 9.94 21.93
N ALA A 29 3.67 9.29 21.98
CA ALA A 29 2.34 9.91 22.07
C ALA A 29 1.96 10.32 23.50
N ARG A 30 2.48 9.64 24.54
CA ARG A 30 2.47 10.20 25.91
C ARG A 30 3.21 11.53 25.96
N ASN A 31 4.20 11.72 25.10
CA ASN A 31 5.02 12.93 25.05
C ASN A 31 4.62 13.93 23.97
N ARG A 32 3.65 13.64 23.08
CA ARG A 32 3.13 14.60 22.10
C ARG A 32 1.65 14.38 21.78
N THR A 33 0.90 15.49 21.95
CA THR A 33 -0.47 15.79 21.52
C THR A 33 -1.63 15.34 22.42
N SER A 34 -2.31 16.34 22.95
CA SER A 34 -3.54 16.26 23.74
C SER A 34 -4.54 17.30 23.21
N TYR A 35 -5.83 17.00 23.30
CA TYR A 35 -6.89 17.89 22.82
C TYR A 35 -7.45 18.68 24.00
N GLN A 36 -7.56 20.01 23.86
CA GLN A 36 -8.23 20.84 24.84
C GLN A 36 -9.74 20.79 24.60
N LEU A 37 -10.44 19.94 25.35
CA LEU A 37 -11.90 19.83 25.31
C LEU A 37 -12.50 20.56 26.51
N ALA A 38 -13.19 21.68 26.28
CA ALA A 38 -13.88 22.45 27.33
C ALA A 38 -13.01 22.74 28.58
N GLY A 39 -11.72 23.04 28.37
CA GLY A 39 -10.76 23.33 29.45
C GLY A 39 -10.12 22.09 30.10
N GLN A 40 -10.46 20.88 29.64
CA GLN A 40 -9.80 19.63 30.04
C GLN A 40 -8.84 19.16 28.96
N THR A 41 -7.67 18.70 29.39
CA THR A 41 -6.67 18.09 28.50
C THR A 41 -6.99 16.61 28.33
N VAL A 42 -7.43 16.22 27.14
CA VAL A 42 -7.84 14.83 26.83
C VAL A 42 -6.80 14.20 25.89
N PRO A 43 -6.20 13.05 26.25
CA PRO A 43 -5.31 12.32 25.33
C PRO A 43 -6.04 11.90 24.05
N TYR A 44 -5.40 12.00 22.88
CA TYR A 44 -6.01 11.65 21.59
C TYR A 44 -6.56 10.21 21.54
N ALA A 45 -5.90 9.24 22.18
CA ALA A 45 -6.40 7.87 22.29
C ALA A 45 -7.76 7.78 23.04
N ARG A 46 -7.92 8.58 24.10
CA ARG A 46 -9.17 8.65 24.87
C ARG A 46 -10.25 9.39 24.07
N MET A 47 -9.85 10.37 23.26
CA MET A 47 -10.74 11.04 22.32
C MET A 47 -11.27 10.07 21.24
N ARG A 48 -10.41 9.22 20.65
CA ARG A 48 -10.79 8.21 19.66
C ARG A 48 -11.86 7.24 20.19
N SER A 49 -11.63 6.68 21.38
CA SER A 49 -12.59 5.76 22.01
C SER A 49 -13.95 6.42 22.27
N ALA A 50 -13.94 7.69 22.71
CA ALA A 50 -15.16 8.45 22.94
C ALA A 50 -15.91 8.75 21.62
N LEU A 51 -15.18 9.14 20.55
CA LEU A 51 -15.75 9.37 19.23
C LEU A 51 -16.33 8.10 18.60
N ARG A 52 -15.67 6.95 18.71
CA ARG A 52 -16.22 5.66 18.25
C ARG A 52 -17.50 5.30 19.00
N THR A 53 -17.53 5.52 20.31
CA THR A 53 -18.70 5.23 21.16
C THR A 53 -19.89 6.11 20.76
N LEU A 54 -19.68 7.42 20.60
CA LEU A 54 -20.72 8.35 20.14
C LEU A 54 -21.17 8.04 18.71
N GLY A 55 -20.24 7.74 17.81
CA GLY A 55 -20.56 7.31 16.44
C GLY A 55 -21.50 6.11 16.43
N GLN A 56 -21.21 5.08 17.22
CA GLN A 56 -22.09 3.90 17.35
C GLN A 56 -23.46 4.25 17.94
N GLU A 57 -23.54 5.22 18.86
CA GLU A 57 -24.80 5.70 19.43
C GLU A 57 -25.64 6.46 18.39
N HIS A 58 -25.04 7.39 17.63
CA HIS A 58 -25.71 8.08 16.52
C HIS A 58 -26.18 7.12 15.42
N ALA A 59 -25.38 6.09 15.12
CA ALA A 59 -25.77 5.04 14.17
C ALA A 59 -27.02 4.27 14.65
N ARG A 60 -27.14 3.97 15.96
CA ARG A 60 -28.33 3.36 16.55
C ARG A 60 -29.57 4.26 16.47
N HIS A 61 -29.37 5.57 16.47
CA HIS A 61 -30.44 6.57 16.36
C HIS A 61 -30.70 7.04 14.91
N HIS A 62 -30.06 6.44 13.92
CA HIS A 62 -30.15 6.81 12.50
C HIS A 62 -29.69 8.25 12.17
N GLU A 63 -28.78 8.80 12.96
CA GLU A 63 -28.18 10.13 12.75
C GLU A 63 -26.90 10.03 11.91
N TRP A 64 -27.05 9.68 10.63
CA TRP A 64 -25.91 9.29 9.76
C TRP A 64 -24.87 10.40 9.53
N GLU A 65 -25.29 11.66 9.48
CA GLU A 65 -24.36 12.80 9.34
C GLU A 65 -23.44 12.94 10.56
N ARG A 66 -23.96 12.68 11.77
CA ARG A 66 -23.18 12.72 13.01
C ARG A 66 -22.31 11.48 13.17
N TYR A 67 -22.82 10.31 12.76
CA TYR A 67 -22.02 9.09 12.67
C TYR A 67 -20.80 9.29 11.77
N ALA A 68 -21.01 9.73 10.52
CA ALA A 68 -19.94 9.98 9.57
C ALA A 68 -18.92 10.99 10.13
N TYR A 69 -19.40 12.09 10.71
CA TYR A 69 -18.55 13.08 11.35
C TYR A 69 -17.70 12.51 12.49
N CYS A 70 -18.26 11.67 13.35
CA CYS A 70 -17.53 11.01 14.44
C CYS A 70 -16.48 10.01 13.92
N VAL A 71 -16.78 9.31 12.82
CA VAL A 71 -15.86 8.34 12.18
C VAL A 71 -14.70 9.07 11.50
N ASP A 72 -15.00 10.08 10.67
CA ASP A 72 -13.99 10.88 9.97
C ASP A 72 -13.06 11.57 10.97
N LEU A 73 -13.63 12.21 11.99
CA LEU A 73 -12.86 12.86 13.04
C LEU A 73 -12.02 11.87 13.88
N ALA A 74 -12.50 10.63 14.07
CA ALA A 74 -11.72 9.61 14.76
C ALA A 74 -10.47 9.18 13.96
N GLY A 75 -10.53 9.23 12.62
CA GLY A 75 -9.38 9.06 11.72
C GLY A 75 -8.36 10.19 11.84
N ASP A 76 -8.83 11.45 11.93
CA ASP A 76 -7.95 12.63 12.10
C ASP A 76 -7.08 12.58 13.36
N PHE A 77 -7.52 11.88 14.41
CA PHE A 77 -6.76 11.67 15.64
C PHE A 77 -5.73 10.51 15.57
N PHE A 78 -5.66 9.75 14.47
CA PHE A 78 -4.80 8.56 14.30
C PHE A 78 -3.84 8.64 13.10
N ASP A 79 -4.25 9.27 11.98
CA ASP A 79 -3.50 9.24 10.70
C ASP A 79 -2.48 10.38 10.51
N GLY A 80 -2.07 11.04 11.60
CA GLY A 80 -1.23 12.25 11.53
C GLY A 80 -1.99 13.49 11.02
N GLY A 81 -3.32 13.44 10.99
CA GLY A 81 -4.19 14.57 10.71
C GLY A 81 -4.04 15.69 11.75
N LEU A 82 -4.42 16.91 11.37
CA LEU A 82 -4.51 18.06 12.28
C LEU A 82 -5.95 18.13 12.81
N PRO A 83 -6.24 17.64 14.04
CA PRO A 83 -7.59 17.70 14.55
C PRO A 83 -8.06 19.16 14.66
N PRO A 84 -9.33 19.45 14.36
CA PRO A 84 -9.85 20.80 14.34
C PRO A 84 -9.70 21.47 15.71
N THR A 85 -9.20 22.71 15.75
CA THR A 85 -8.96 23.46 17.00
C THR A 85 -10.23 23.72 17.82
N ARG A 86 -11.42 23.56 17.22
CA ARG A 86 -12.72 23.59 17.90
C ARG A 86 -13.65 22.53 17.34
N LEU A 87 -14.33 21.81 18.23
CA LEU A 87 -15.40 20.89 17.86
C LEU A 87 -16.76 21.60 17.80
N PRO A 88 -17.72 21.07 17.02
CA PRO A 88 -19.12 21.49 17.10
C PRO A 88 -19.63 21.43 18.54
N SER A 89 -20.55 22.34 18.90
CA SER A 89 -21.08 22.43 20.27
C SER A 89 -21.82 21.17 20.71
N TRP A 90 -22.54 20.51 19.80
CA TRP A 90 -23.24 19.24 20.08
C TRP A 90 -22.24 18.14 20.49
N LEU A 91 -21.18 17.97 19.70
CA LEU A 91 -20.16 16.95 19.93
C LEU A 91 -19.32 17.25 21.17
N THR A 92 -19.01 18.53 21.40
CA THR A 92 -18.29 18.97 22.62
C THR A 92 -19.04 18.56 23.88
N ASN A 93 -20.36 18.78 23.92
CA ASN A 93 -21.19 18.45 25.07
C ASN A 93 -21.30 16.94 25.29
N GLU A 94 -21.50 16.18 24.22
CA GLU A 94 -21.63 14.73 24.29
C GLU A 94 -20.31 14.04 24.68
N LEU A 95 -19.19 14.48 24.10
CA LEU A 95 -17.86 14.01 24.52
C LEU A 95 -17.58 14.36 25.97
N GLN A 96 -17.93 15.57 26.41
CA GLN A 96 -17.75 15.98 27.80
C GLN A 96 -18.59 15.12 28.75
N ASN A 97 -19.84 14.81 28.41
CA ASN A 97 -20.70 13.91 29.20
C ASN A 97 -20.14 12.49 29.26
N LEU A 98 -19.69 11.96 28.12
CA LEU A 98 -19.17 10.60 28.01
C LEU A 98 -17.82 10.44 28.72
N LEU A 99 -16.95 11.44 28.63
CA LEU A 99 -15.62 11.43 29.24
C LEU A 99 -15.64 11.69 30.76
N ASN A 100 -16.62 12.46 31.25
CA ASN A 100 -16.80 12.75 32.68
C ASN A 100 -17.47 11.62 33.47
N ASN A 101 -18.27 10.76 32.82
CA ASN A 101 -18.96 9.65 33.48
C ASN A 101 -18.09 8.37 33.49
N ARG A 102 -17.21 8.22 34.49
CA ARG A 102 -16.65 6.91 34.88
C ARG A 102 -16.85 6.64 36.38
N SER A 103 -18.05 6.17 36.74
CA SER A 103 -18.31 5.18 37.82
C SER A 103 -19.82 5.03 38.11
N SER A 104 -20.48 4.01 37.53
CA SER A 104 -21.51 3.18 38.19
C SER A 104 -22.19 2.21 37.21
N THR A 105 -22.59 1.08 37.79
CA THR A 105 -23.21 -0.15 37.31
C THR A 105 -24.40 -0.02 36.33
N PRO A 106 -24.75 -1.08 35.57
CA PRO A 106 -25.77 -1.04 34.52
C PRO A 106 -27.19 -1.09 35.11
N PRO A 107 -28.20 -0.44 34.51
CA PRO A 107 -29.57 -0.69 34.89
C PRO A 107 -30.07 -1.95 34.17
N THR A 108 -30.08 -3.06 34.90
CA THR A 108 -30.87 -4.26 34.59
C THR A 108 -32.34 -3.91 34.48
N GLY A 109 -32.99 -4.41 33.42
CA GLY A 109 -34.44 -4.37 33.27
C GLY A 109 -35.17 -5.14 34.38
N GLY A 110 -36.30 -4.58 34.82
CA GLY A 110 -37.22 -5.22 35.77
C GLY A 110 -38.64 -4.67 35.60
N ARG A 111 -39.51 -5.46 34.98
CA ARG A 111 -40.97 -5.28 34.98
C ARG A 111 -41.57 -5.76 36.31
N ARG A 112 -42.47 -4.96 36.92
CA ARG A 112 -43.67 -5.30 37.74
C ARG A 112 -43.96 -4.10 38.66
N ALA A 113 -45.18 -3.76 39.08
CA ALA A 113 -46.55 -3.94 38.61
C ALA A 113 -47.41 -2.95 39.43
N GLN A 114 -48.43 -2.37 38.78
CA GLN A 114 -49.70 -1.88 39.33
C GLN A 114 -49.71 -0.93 40.55
N THR A 115 -50.27 0.27 40.36
CA THR A 115 -51.55 0.69 40.98
C THR A 115 -51.97 2.09 40.50
N ALA A 116 -53.21 2.19 40.01
CA ALA A 116 -54.01 3.40 39.98
C ALA A 116 -54.90 3.38 41.26
N PRO A 117 -55.53 4.48 41.77
CA PRO A 117 -56.37 5.34 40.92
C PRO A 117 -56.61 6.81 41.35
N ARG A 118 -57.37 7.49 40.49
CA ARG A 118 -58.43 8.51 40.73
C ARG A 118 -58.10 10.03 40.74
N ARG A 119 -58.81 10.68 39.81
CA ARG A 119 -59.21 12.10 39.70
C ARG A 119 -59.81 12.66 40.99
N THR A 120 -59.59 13.96 41.25
CA THR A 120 -60.67 14.93 41.50
C THR A 120 -60.20 16.39 41.32
N THR A 121 -61.18 17.18 40.91
CA THR A 121 -61.29 18.62 40.64
C THR A 121 -60.96 19.57 41.80
N SER A 122 -60.47 20.78 41.51
CA SER A 122 -60.97 22.04 42.10
C SER A 122 -60.49 23.31 41.35
N ARG A 123 -61.47 24.19 41.07
CA ARG A 123 -61.39 25.60 40.62
C ARG A 123 -61.37 26.51 41.88
N PRO A 124 -61.47 27.86 41.81
CA PRO A 124 -60.73 28.89 41.06
C PRO A 124 -60.37 30.10 41.98
N SER A 125 -59.75 31.18 41.47
CA SER A 125 -60.08 32.53 41.96
C SER A 125 -59.85 33.61 40.91
N HIS A 126 -60.89 34.44 40.75
CA HIS A 126 -60.96 35.65 39.96
C HIS A 126 -60.31 36.82 40.70
N GLN A 127 -59.78 37.80 39.96
CA GLN A 127 -60.12 39.21 40.19
C GLN A 127 -60.08 40.02 38.88
N ARG A 128 -61.14 40.81 38.70
CA ARG A 128 -61.52 41.80 37.67
C ARG A 128 -60.92 43.19 38.06
N PRO A 129 -61.19 44.35 37.39
CA PRO A 129 -62.04 44.61 36.21
C PRO A 129 -61.51 45.62 35.15
N ALA A 130 -62.15 45.54 33.98
CA ALA A 130 -62.71 46.59 33.09
C ALA A 130 -62.10 48.00 32.97
N SER A 131 -61.90 48.42 31.71
CA SER A 131 -62.53 49.64 31.17
C SER A 131 -62.89 49.48 29.68
N SER A 132 -64.06 50.01 29.34
CA SER A 132 -64.66 50.19 28.01
C SER A 132 -64.22 51.57 27.46
N ARG A 133 -64.36 52.01 26.20
CA ARG A 133 -65.37 51.83 25.14
C ARG A 133 -64.94 52.67 23.90
N GLN A 134 -65.68 52.50 22.79
CA GLN A 134 -65.68 53.22 21.49
C GLN A 134 -64.72 52.64 20.43
N GLY A 135 -65.14 52.09 19.29
CA GLY A 135 -66.43 52.06 18.61
C GLY A 135 -66.48 53.02 17.42
N ARG A 136 -66.03 52.58 16.24
CA ARG A 136 -66.56 53.04 14.95
C ARG A 136 -66.35 51.99 13.85
N SER A 137 -67.47 51.68 13.21
CA SER A 137 -67.67 50.73 12.12
C SER A 137 -67.23 51.32 10.77
N THR A 138 -66.58 50.53 9.92
CA THR A 138 -66.77 50.50 8.45
C THR A 138 -66.34 49.12 7.93
N LEU A 139 -67.14 48.56 7.01
CA LEU A 139 -67.05 47.23 6.38
C LEU A 139 -65.97 47.17 5.26
N PRO A 140 -65.68 45.99 4.66
CA PRO A 140 -64.32 45.51 4.43
C PRO A 140 -63.84 45.62 2.97
N GLU A 141 -62.53 45.78 2.78
CA GLU A 141 -61.89 45.62 1.47
C GLU A 141 -60.55 44.87 1.57
N ALA A 142 -60.47 43.80 0.76
CA ALA A 142 -59.28 43.18 0.16
C ALA A 142 -58.04 42.90 1.05
N ARG A 143 -57.87 41.62 1.41
CA ARG A 143 -56.57 41.05 1.80
C ARG A 143 -55.55 41.20 0.66
N ARG A 144 -54.56 42.08 0.83
CA ARG A 144 -53.29 42.08 0.08
C ARG A 144 -52.26 41.16 0.77
N PRO A 145 -51.31 40.60 -0.01
CA PRO A 145 -50.57 39.40 0.35
C PRO A 145 -49.40 39.66 1.32
N ALA A 146 -49.01 38.60 2.01
CA ALA A 146 -47.90 38.56 2.95
C ALA A 146 -46.59 39.03 2.29
N ARG A 147 -45.81 39.82 3.05
CA ARG A 147 -44.45 40.23 2.71
C ARG A 147 -43.58 38.99 2.41
N PRO A 148 -42.72 39.03 1.39
CA PRO A 148 -41.77 37.96 1.12
C PRO A 148 -40.77 37.85 2.29
N ALA A 149 -40.46 36.62 2.67
CA ALA A 149 -39.41 36.30 3.61
C ALA A 149 -38.09 36.95 3.15
N GLN A 150 -37.39 37.60 4.09
CA GLN A 150 -36.03 38.08 3.86
C GLN A 150 -35.15 36.89 3.45
N PRO A 151 -34.27 37.04 2.43
CA PRO A 151 -33.33 36.00 2.08
C PRO A 151 -32.39 35.77 3.26
N ALA A 152 -32.15 34.49 3.57
CA ALA A 152 -31.14 34.09 4.54
C ALA A 152 -29.82 34.77 4.20
N SER A 153 -29.18 35.36 5.21
CA SER A 153 -27.83 35.90 5.09
C SER A 153 -26.92 34.83 4.49
N PRO A 154 -26.06 35.15 3.50
CA PRO A 154 -25.13 34.18 2.97
C PRO A 154 -24.22 33.70 4.10
N GLU A 155 -24.03 32.38 4.19
CA GLU A 155 -22.99 31.78 5.03
C GLU A 155 -21.64 32.47 4.78
N PRO A 156 -20.76 32.56 5.80
CA PRO A 156 -19.45 33.17 5.61
C PRO A 156 -18.68 32.41 4.51
N VAL A 157 -18.51 33.08 3.38
CA VAL A 157 -17.67 32.64 2.28
C VAL A 157 -16.23 32.63 2.79
N TRP A 158 -15.69 31.44 3.08
CA TRP A 158 -14.26 31.28 3.28
C TRP A 158 -13.53 31.79 2.02
N PRO A 159 -12.57 32.72 2.15
CA PRO A 159 -11.84 33.24 1.00
C PRO A 159 -11.05 32.09 0.37
N TYR A 160 -11.24 31.90 -0.93
CA TYR A 160 -10.44 30.99 -1.75
C TYR A 160 -8.96 31.34 -1.59
N SER A 161 -8.26 30.54 -0.80
CA SER A 161 -6.85 30.71 -0.50
C SER A 161 -6.04 29.98 -1.57
N ARG A 162 -5.55 30.74 -2.56
CA ARG A 162 -4.59 30.22 -3.55
C ARG A 162 -3.25 29.80 -2.92
N ALA A 163 -3.05 30.12 -1.63
CA ALA A 163 -1.77 30.06 -0.95
C ALA A 163 -1.39 28.67 -0.41
N GLU A 164 -2.28 27.68 -0.43
CA GLU A 164 -2.04 26.35 0.16
C GLU A 164 -1.90 25.20 -0.86
N ARG A 165 -2.10 25.44 -2.17
CA ARG A 165 -1.92 24.39 -3.19
C ARG A 165 -0.44 24.19 -3.49
N ARG A 166 0.06 22.97 -3.30
CA ARG A 166 1.42 22.56 -3.67
C ARG A 166 1.51 22.41 -5.19
N LEU A 167 2.09 23.40 -5.86
CA LEU A 167 2.26 23.44 -7.32
C LEU A 167 3.60 22.83 -7.78
N ASP A 168 4.32 22.17 -6.88
CA ASP A 168 5.64 21.61 -7.17
C ASP A 168 5.55 20.49 -8.22
N VAL A 169 6.50 20.51 -9.15
CA VAL A 169 6.69 19.47 -10.16
C VAL A 169 8.02 18.78 -9.88
N HIS A 170 8.04 17.46 -9.95
CA HIS A 170 9.21 16.65 -9.67
C HIS A 170 9.66 15.90 -10.91
N ASP A 171 10.99 15.87 -11.11
CA ASP A 171 11.64 14.90 -11.98
C ASP A 171 11.84 13.62 -11.17
N VAL A 172 11.14 12.56 -11.56
CA VAL A 172 11.14 11.28 -10.87
C VAL A 172 12.46 10.59 -11.15
N THR A 173 13.29 10.49 -10.12
CA THR A 173 14.55 9.74 -10.20
C THR A 173 14.32 8.37 -9.60
N TYR A 174 14.45 7.34 -10.44
CA TYR A 174 14.37 5.96 -9.99
C TYR A 174 15.76 5.39 -9.75
N PRO A 175 15.92 4.49 -8.77
CA PRO A 175 17.14 3.70 -8.67
C PRO A 175 17.41 2.91 -9.96
N ALA A 176 18.67 2.54 -10.15
CA ALA A 176 19.07 1.63 -11.23
C ALA A 176 18.37 0.27 -11.04
N LEU A 177 17.92 -0.31 -12.15
CA LEU A 177 17.31 -1.64 -12.14
C LEU A 177 18.40 -2.71 -11.97
N CYS A 178 18.06 -3.82 -11.33
CA CYS A 178 18.97 -4.97 -11.28
C CYS A 178 19.21 -5.55 -12.67
N GLU A 179 20.44 -5.98 -12.95
CA GLU A 179 20.79 -6.59 -14.23
C GLU A 179 20.28 -8.04 -14.32
N PRO A 180 19.62 -8.44 -15.42
CA PRO A 180 19.26 -9.83 -15.68
C PRO A 180 20.49 -10.75 -15.72
N PRO A 181 20.42 -12.00 -15.20
CA PRO A 181 21.57 -12.89 -15.19
C PRO A 181 21.98 -13.31 -16.60
N VAL A 182 23.23 -13.04 -16.99
CA VAL A 182 23.78 -13.39 -18.32
C VAL A 182 23.65 -14.89 -18.63
N SER A 183 23.72 -15.75 -17.60
CA SER A 183 23.51 -17.20 -17.71
C SER A 183 22.13 -17.57 -18.23
N LEU A 184 21.10 -16.79 -17.88
CA LEU A 184 19.72 -17.02 -18.29
C LEU A 184 19.46 -16.47 -19.70
N VAL A 185 19.94 -15.25 -19.98
CA VAL A 185 19.61 -14.52 -21.21
C VAL A 185 20.50 -14.90 -22.41
N GLY A 186 21.79 -15.20 -22.15
CA GLY A 186 22.73 -15.66 -23.16
C GLY A 186 22.84 -14.74 -24.39
N THR A 187 22.82 -15.33 -25.59
CA THR A 187 22.79 -14.56 -26.86
C THR A 187 21.37 -14.24 -27.33
N TYR A 188 20.35 -14.80 -26.69
CA TYR A 188 18.96 -14.72 -27.13
C TYR A 188 18.38 -13.31 -27.02
N GLU A 189 18.86 -12.52 -26.04
CA GLU A 189 18.59 -11.09 -25.93
C GLU A 189 18.82 -10.32 -27.25
N ARG A 190 19.86 -10.68 -28.01
CA ARG A 190 20.19 -10.02 -29.27
C ARG A 190 19.18 -10.35 -30.36
N GLU A 191 18.71 -11.59 -30.40
CA GLU A 191 17.68 -12.03 -31.35
C GLU A 191 16.37 -11.29 -31.11
N VAL A 192 15.90 -11.24 -29.86
CA VAL A 192 14.67 -10.52 -29.49
C VAL A 192 14.79 -9.04 -29.84
N ARG A 193 15.92 -8.41 -29.49
CA ARG A 193 16.21 -7.01 -29.86
C ARG A 193 16.12 -6.81 -31.38
N GLU A 194 16.78 -7.62 -32.19
CA GLU A 194 16.77 -7.49 -33.65
C GLU A 194 15.35 -7.58 -34.24
N PHE A 195 14.50 -8.45 -33.70
CA PHE A 195 13.11 -8.55 -34.14
C PHE A 195 12.29 -7.31 -33.77
N VAL A 196 12.51 -6.73 -32.60
CA VAL A 196 11.87 -5.46 -32.20
C VAL A 196 12.40 -4.29 -33.04
N GLU A 197 13.70 -4.21 -33.31
CA GLU A 197 14.31 -3.19 -34.19
C GLU A 197 13.78 -3.27 -35.63
N LYS A 198 13.57 -4.48 -36.16
CA LYS A 198 12.94 -4.68 -37.48
C LYS A 198 11.49 -4.18 -37.51
N ALA A 199 10.75 -4.36 -36.41
CA ALA A 199 9.39 -3.84 -36.29
C ALA A 199 9.35 -2.32 -36.03
N VAL A 200 10.39 -1.76 -35.41
CA VAL A 200 10.49 -0.35 -35.06
C VAL A 200 11.78 0.27 -35.64
N PRO A 201 11.82 0.58 -36.95
CA PRO A 201 13.03 1.11 -37.59
C PRO A 201 13.56 2.38 -36.92
N GLY A 202 14.88 2.46 -36.72
CA GLY A 202 15.54 3.61 -36.12
C GLY A 202 15.56 3.62 -34.58
N TRP A 203 15.02 2.61 -33.93
CA TRP A 203 15.29 2.33 -32.52
C TRP A 203 16.55 1.48 -32.39
N ASN A 204 17.38 1.74 -31.37
CA ASN A 204 18.57 0.96 -31.05
C ASN A 204 18.62 0.83 -29.52
N ALA A 205 18.53 -0.40 -29.02
CA ALA A 205 18.51 -0.66 -27.60
C ALA A 205 19.95 -0.68 -27.03
N GLY A 206 20.14 -0.03 -25.87
CA GLY A 206 21.35 -0.20 -25.08
C GLY A 206 21.51 -1.64 -24.56
N PRO A 207 22.71 -2.01 -24.05
CA PRO A 207 22.96 -3.36 -23.55
C PRO A 207 22.01 -3.75 -22.41
N GLU A 208 21.68 -2.81 -21.52
CA GLU A 208 20.77 -3.03 -20.40
C GLU A 208 19.36 -3.40 -20.88
N VAL A 209 18.78 -2.60 -21.79
CA VAL A 209 17.46 -2.88 -22.39
C VAL A 209 17.46 -4.22 -23.12
N THR A 210 18.57 -4.54 -23.80
CA THR A 210 18.74 -5.80 -24.54
C THR A 210 18.62 -7.00 -23.62
N ALA A 211 19.34 -7.01 -22.50
CA ALA A 211 19.26 -8.08 -21.50
C ALA A 211 17.83 -8.26 -20.95
N TRP A 212 17.14 -7.15 -20.69
CA TRP A 212 15.75 -7.20 -20.23
C TRP A 212 14.79 -7.77 -21.27
N LEU A 213 14.99 -7.49 -22.57
CA LEU A 213 14.17 -8.07 -23.64
C LEU A 213 14.33 -9.59 -23.72
N GLY A 214 15.54 -10.10 -23.52
CA GLY A 214 15.74 -11.54 -23.48
C GLY A 214 15.09 -12.17 -22.25
N LEU A 215 15.10 -11.50 -21.09
CA LEU A 215 14.35 -11.96 -19.92
C LEU A 215 12.83 -11.96 -20.15
N ALA A 216 12.30 -10.93 -20.82
CA ALA A 216 10.87 -10.85 -21.18
C ALA A 216 10.41 -11.90 -22.20
N ALA A 217 11.35 -12.58 -22.85
CA ALA A 217 11.09 -13.65 -23.79
C ALA A 217 10.94 -15.03 -23.11
N GLU A 218 11.19 -15.08 -21.79
CA GLU A 218 11.10 -16.29 -20.97
C GLU A 218 9.66 -16.60 -20.55
N HIS A 219 9.30 -17.88 -20.54
CA HIS A 219 8.10 -18.37 -19.89
C HIS A 219 8.44 -18.98 -18.52
N ARG A 220 7.52 -18.87 -17.55
CA ARG A 220 7.68 -19.45 -16.19
C ARG A 220 8.10 -20.93 -16.21
N SER A 221 7.63 -21.72 -17.19
CA SER A 221 8.00 -23.13 -17.31
C SER A 221 9.50 -23.31 -17.60
N HIS A 222 10.09 -22.44 -18.43
CA HIS A 222 11.51 -22.50 -18.76
C HIS A 222 12.36 -22.04 -17.55
N LEU A 223 11.90 -21.05 -16.79
CA LEU A 223 12.56 -20.68 -15.52
C LEU A 223 12.62 -21.84 -14.52
N TYR A 224 11.53 -22.60 -14.37
CA TYR A 224 11.51 -23.76 -13.49
C TYR A 224 12.46 -24.87 -13.96
N GLU A 225 12.53 -25.13 -15.26
CA GLU A 225 13.35 -26.21 -15.84
C GLU A 225 14.85 -25.84 -15.91
N SER A 226 15.17 -24.57 -16.10
CA SER A 226 16.54 -24.07 -16.18
C SER A 226 17.22 -23.86 -14.81
N HIS A 227 16.52 -24.17 -13.71
CA HIS A 227 17.00 -24.02 -12.32
C HIS A 227 17.46 -22.58 -11.95
N HIS A 228 17.05 -21.56 -12.70
CA HIS A 228 17.38 -20.16 -12.43
C HIS A 228 16.40 -19.47 -11.46
N THR A 229 15.45 -20.19 -10.86
CA THR A 229 14.44 -19.62 -9.95
C THR A 229 15.03 -19.01 -8.67
N GLU A 230 16.26 -19.38 -8.32
CA GLU A 230 17.02 -18.76 -7.23
C GLU A 230 17.56 -17.37 -7.59
N GLN A 231 17.75 -17.09 -8.89
CA GLN A 231 18.26 -15.82 -9.41
C GLN A 231 17.14 -14.91 -9.94
N VAL A 232 16.10 -15.49 -10.56
CA VAL A 232 14.94 -14.76 -11.07
C VAL A 232 13.64 -15.50 -10.74
N THR A 233 12.74 -14.86 -10.00
CA THR A 233 11.44 -15.47 -9.68
C THR A 233 10.45 -15.28 -10.84
N PRO A 234 9.48 -16.20 -11.04
CA PRO A 234 8.41 -16.03 -12.03
C PRO A 234 7.56 -14.76 -11.82
N HIS A 235 7.60 -14.19 -10.62
CA HIS A 235 6.92 -12.94 -10.29
C HIS A 235 7.45 -11.74 -11.08
N VAL A 236 8.75 -11.74 -11.48
CA VAL A 236 9.31 -10.72 -12.39
C VAL A 236 8.59 -10.75 -13.74
N LEU A 237 8.40 -11.94 -14.31
CA LEU A 237 7.66 -12.09 -15.56
C LEU A 237 6.21 -11.64 -15.41
N GLY A 238 5.60 -11.89 -14.25
CA GLY A 238 4.26 -11.40 -13.91
C GLY A 238 4.17 -9.87 -13.85
N LEU A 239 5.17 -9.20 -13.26
CA LEU A 239 5.28 -7.73 -13.24
C LEU A 239 5.37 -7.17 -14.66
N LEU A 240 6.26 -7.73 -15.49
CA LEU A 240 6.45 -7.29 -16.87
C LEU A 240 5.20 -7.52 -17.72
N ASP A 241 4.55 -8.69 -17.59
CA ASP A 241 3.28 -9.00 -18.27
C ASP A 241 2.20 -7.99 -17.89
N ARG A 242 2.03 -7.72 -16.59
CA ARG A 242 1.01 -6.78 -16.11
C ARG A 242 1.30 -5.34 -16.51
N LEU A 243 2.56 -4.90 -16.44
CA LEU A 243 2.97 -3.56 -16.90
C LEU A 243 2.70 -3.39 -18.40
N GLY A 244 3.07 -4.38 -19.21
CA GLY A 244 2.82 -4.34 -20.65
C GLY A 244 1.34 -4.45 -21.01
N ALA A 245 0.54 -5.18 -20.23
CA ALA A 245 -0.90 -5.23 -20.36
C ALA A 245 -1.54 -3.85 -20.17
N ASN A 246 -1.10 -3.10 -19.16
CA ASN A 246 -1.59 -1.75 -18.89
C ASN A 246 -1.07 -0.74 -19.94
N ALA A 247 0.18 -0.89 -20.38
CA ALA A 247 0.74 -0.09 -21.47
C ALA A 247 -0.08 -0.25 -22.76
N LEU A 248 -0.44 -1.49 -23.10
CA LEU A 248 -1.27 -1.80 -24.26
C LEU A 248 -2.65 -1.14 -24.14
N ASP A 249 -3.28 -1.14 -22.97
CA ASP A 249 -4.57 -0.48 -22.77
C ASP A 249 -4.52 1.02 -23.09
N VAL A 250 -3.50 1.70 -22.59
CA VAL A 250 -3.30 3.14 -22.84
C VAL A 250 -3.01 3.38 -24.32
N ILE A 251 -2.14 2.59 -24.95
CA ILE A 251 -1.85 2.68 -26.40
C ILE A 251 -3.12 2.57 -27.24
N LEU A 252 -3.99 1.62 -26.90
CA LEU A 252 -5.25 1.37 -27.62
C LEU A 252 -6.26 2.50 -27.42
N LEU A 253 -6.38 3.03 -26.21
CA LEU A 253 -7.27 4.16 -25.90
C LEU A 253 -6.79 5.46 -26.53
N ASP A 254 -5.48 5.72 -26.51
CA ASP A 254 -4.87 6.85 -27.21
C ASP A 254 -5.13 6.76 -28.71
N ALA A 255 -4.97 5.57 -29.30
CA ALA A 255 -5.29 5.36 -30.70
C ALA A 255 -6.76 5.62 -31.00
N TYR A 256 -7.67 5.07 -30.20
CA TYR A 256 -9.09 5.25 -30.39
C TYR A 256 -9.52 6.72 -30.26
N ALA A 257 -8.97 7.44 -29.28
CA ALA A 257 -9.29 8.85 -29.03
C ALA A 257 -8.84 9.80 -30.14
N ARG A 258 -7.89 9.40 -31.02
CA ARG A 258 -7.41 10.22 -32.13
C ARG A 258 -8.38 10.32 -33.31
N TRP A 259 -9.28 9.35 -33.48
CA TRP A 259 -10.16 9.31 -34.66
C TRP A 259 -11.63 9.06 -34.33
N ALA A 260 -11.97 8.67 -33.10
CA ALA A 260 -13.35 8.50 -32.65
C ALA A 260 -13.64 9.29 -31.38
N THR A 261 -14.89 9.72 -31.24
CA THR A 261 -15.43 10.28 -29.99
C THR A 261 -16.73 9.54 -29.66
N PRO A 262 -16.69 8.52 -28.79
CA PRO A 262 -17.84 7.71 -28.42
C PRO A 262 -18.97 8.54 -27.83
N ARG A 263 -20.21 8.06 -27.89
CA ARG A 263 -21.33 8.80 -27.29
C ARG A 263 -21.33 8.65 -25.78
N LYS A 264 -20.97 7.48 -25.25
CA LYS A 264 -20.98 7.17 -23.81
C LYS A 264 -19.78 6.32 -23.42
N SER A 265 -19.41 6.35 -22.14
CA SER A 265 -18.30 5.56 -21.59
C SER A 265 -18.45 4.05 -21.86
N GLY A 266 -19.67 3.50 -21.75
CA GLY A 266 -19.91 2.07 -22.05
C GLY A 266 -19.61 1.66 -23.50
N GLU A 267 -19.76 2.58 -24.46
CA GLU A 267 -19.37 2.33 -25.86
C GLU A 267 -17.85 2.31 -26.01
N GLN A 268 -17.14 3.25 -25.36
CA GLN A 268 -15.69 3.29 -25.31
C GLN A 268 -15.12 2.02 -24.68
N SER A 269 -15.65 1.60 -23.54
CA SER A 269 -15.21 0.39 -22.83
C SER A 269 -15.44 -0.88 -23.65
N SER A 270 -16.60 -1.00 -24.31
CA SER A 270 -16.89 -2.16 -25.16
C SER A 270 -15.96 -2.25 -26.38
N GLU A 271 -15.67 -1.10 -26.99
CA GLU A 271 -14.76 -1.04 -28.14
C GLU A 271 -13.31 -1.28 -27.71
N HIS A 272 -12.88 -0.70 -26.59
CA HIS A 272 -11.56 -0.93 -25.99
C HIS A 272 -11.32 -2.42 -25.71
N ALA A 273 -12.28 -3.11 -25.07
CA ALA A 273 -12.16 -4.55 -24.79
C ALA A 273 -12.04 -5.39 -26.08
N ARG A 274 -12.75 -5.01 -27.15
CA ARG A 274 -12.67 -5.68 -28.46
C ARG A 274 -11.31 -5.48 -29.10
N ARG A 275 -10.82 -4.23 -29.12
CA ARG A 275 -9.50 -3.88 -29.67
C ARG A 275 -8.38 -4.54 -28.88
N ARG A 276 -8.51 -4.62 -27.55
CA ARG A 276 -7.58 -5.35 -26.68
C ARG A 276 -7.46 -6.81 -27.10
N ALA A 277 -8.59 -7.50 -27.25
CA ALA A 277 -8.57 -8.90 -27.68
C ALA A 277 -7.94 -9.10 -29.08
N ALA A 278 -8.21 -8.19 -30.02
CA ALA A 278 -7.62 -8.24 -31.37
C ALA A 278 -6.10 -7.97 -31.35
N ALA A 279 -5.66 -6.96 -30.59
CA ALA A 279 -4.25 -6.63 -30.44
C ALA A 279 -3.47 -7.75 -29.75
N GLU A 280 -4.00 -8.34 -28.66
CA GLU A 280 -3.37 -9.47 -27.97
C GLU A 280 -3.22 -10.70 -28.89
N LEU A 281 -4.21 -10.96 -29.75
CA LEU A 281 -4.13 -12.03 -30.74
C LEU A 281 -3.02 -11.75 -31.77
N ALA A 282 -2.97 -10.54 -32.34
CA ALA A 282 -1.96 -10.15 -33.32
C ALA A 282 -0.54 -10.20 -32.73
N LEU A 283 -0.37 -9.68 -31.51
CA LEU A 283 0.88 -9.72 -30.75
C LEU A 283 1.32 -11.15 -30.44
N GLY A 284 0.39 -12.03 -30.04
CA GLY A 284 0.67 -13.44 -29.83
C GLY A 284 1.12 -14.15 -31.11
N VAL A 285 0.45 -13.91 -32.24
CA VAL A 285 0.84 -14.43 -33.56
C VAL A 285 2.25 -13.95 -33.93
N TRP A 286 2.56 -12.68 -33.73
CA TRP A 286 3.90 -12.14 -33.98
C TRP A 286 4.98 -12.85 -33.16
N VAL A 287 4.77 -13.07 -31.85
CA VAL A 287 5.71 -13.83 -31.02
C VAL A 287 5.88 -15.27 -31.53
N THR A 288 4.79 -15.92 -31.96
CA THR A 288 4.83 -17.27 -32.52
C THR A 288 5.61 -17.32 -33.84
N GLU A 289 5.31 -16.45 -34.80
CA GLU A 289 5.95 -16.42 -36.13
C GLU A 289 7.44 -16.11 -36.07
N ARG A 290 7.86 -15.37 -35.06
CA ARG A 290 9.27 -14.97 -34.85
C ARG A 290 10.02 -15.90 -33.91
N GLY A 291 9.37 -16.87 -33.29
CA GLY A 291 10.00 -17.80 -32.35
C GLY A 291 10.56 -17.10 -31.11
N LEU A 292 9.86 -16.08 -30.60
CA LEU A 292 10.34 -15.22 -29.51
C LEU A 292 10.09 -15.78 -28.10
N ALA A 293 9.42 -16.91 -27.93
CA ALA A 293 9.09 -17.43 -26.60
C ALA A 293 9.96 -18.64 -26.25
N ARG A 294 10.73 -18.55 -25.15
CA ARG A 294 11.43 -19.69 -24.54
C ARG A 294 10.54 -20.38 -23.52
N MET A 295 10.35 -21.68 -23.70
CA MET A 295 9.44 -22.50 -22.91
C MET A 295 10.14 -23.77 -22.46
N GLY A 296 9.61 -24.40 -21.41
CA GLY A 296 10.12 -25.69 -20.94
C GLY A 296 9.70 -26.79 -21.90
N ALA A 297 10.41 -27.93 -21.90
CA ALA A 297 10.19 -29.03 -22.83
C ALA A 297 8.75 -29.57 -22.81
N GLY A 298 8.09 -29.52 -21.63
CA GLY A 298 6.69 -29.90 -21.49
C GLY A 298 5.71 -28.90 -22.12
N GLU A 299 5.88 -27.61 -21.85
CA GLU A 299 5.02 -26.54 -22.41
C GLU A 299 5.22 -26.41 -23.93
N ALA A 300 6.45 -26.61 -24.42
CA ALA A 300 6.79 -26.51 -25.84
C ALA A 300 6.09 -27.58 -26.71
N GLN A 301 5.63 -28.70 -26.14
CA GLN A 301 4.90 -29.73 -26.88
C GLN A 301 3.50 -29.26 -27.30
N GLN A 302 2.82 -28.49 -26.46
CA GLN A 302 1.47 -27.98 -26.72
C GLN A 302 1.31 -26.57 -26.11
N PRO A 303 1.98 -25.56 -26.69
CA PRO A 303 1.99 -24.22 -26.10
C PRO A 303 0.61 -23.58 -26.21
N ALA A 304 0.09 -23.09 -25.07
CA ALA A 304 -1.16 -22.36 -25.06
C ALA A 304 -1.00 -20.99 -25.74
N ARG A 305 -2.03 -20.54 -26.48
CA ARG A 305 -2.02 -19.20 -27.13
C ARG A 305 -1.77 -18.05 -26.15
N SER A 306 -2.20 -18.22 -24.90
CA SER A 306 -1.98 -17.25 -23.83
C SER A 306 -0.51 -17.05 -23.46
N VAL A 307 0.35 -18.04 -23.69
CA VAL A 307 1.79 -17.94 -23.44
C VAL A 307 2.41 -16.88 -24.34
N PHE A 308 2.14 -16.95 -25.65
CA PHE A 308 2.69 -16.00 -26.62
C PHE A 308 2.16 -14.58 -26.40
N ALA A 309 0.87 -14.43 -26.07
CA ALA A 309 0.32 -13.14 -25.70
C ALA A 309 0.95 -12.59 -24.40
N GLY A 310 1.24 -13.46 -23.43
CA GLY A 310 1.97 -13.11 -22.20
C GLY A 310 3.38 -12.61 -22.49
N VAL A 311 4.16 -13.33 -23.29
CA VAL A 311 5.51 -12.92 -23.71
C VAL A 311 5.48 -11.59 -24.48
N ALA A 312 4.51 -11.40 -25.38
CA ALA A 312 4.37 -10.12 -26.09
C ALA A 312 4.13 -8.95 -25.12
N ARG A 313 3.28 -9.16 -24.10
CA ARG A 313 3.04 -8.15 -23.06
C ARG A 313 4.28 -7.95 -22.19
N GLN A 314 5.04 -8.99 -21.85
CA GLN A 314 6.32 -8.83 -21.14
C GLN A 314 7.31 -7.94 -21.91
N ILE A 315 7.41 -8.11 -23.23
CA ILE A 315 8.24 -7.25 -24.09
C ILE A 315 7.75 -5.79 -24.05
N LEU A 316 6.44 -5.55 -24.15
CA LEU A 316 5.86 -4.21 -23.99
C LEU A 316 6.10 -3.65 -22.58
N GLY A 317 6.13 -4.51 -21.57
CA GLY A 317 6.47 -4.19 -20.19
C GLY A 317 7.89 -3.68 -20.04
N VAL A 318 8.87 -4.36 -20.66
CA VAL A 318 10.28 -3.92 -20.68
C VAL A 318 10.42 -2.56 -21.37
N LEU A 319 9.83 -2.40 -22.56
CA LEU A 319 9.86 -1.11 -23.26
C LEU A 319 9.26 0.01 -22.39
N SER A 320 8.15 -0.26 -21.70
CA SER A 320 7.54 0.69 -20.77
C SER A 320 8.44 1.01 -19.58
N LEU A 321 9.07 0.00 -18.98
CA LEU A 321 9.94 0.12 -17.79
C LEU A 321 11.14 1.05 -18.04
N TRP A 322 11.65 1.04 -19.27
CA TRP A 322 12.76 1.87 -19.74
C TRP A 322 12.31 3.23 -20.30
N GLY A 323 11.03 3.60 -20.17
CA GLY A 323 10.50 4.87 -20.67
C GLY A 323 10.28 4.91 -22.19
N GLU A 324 10.45 3.78 -22.88
CA GLU A 324 10.33 3.63 -24.33
C GLU A 324 8.87 3.38 -24.77
N HIS A 325 7.92 4.11 -24.17
CA HIS A 325 6.49 3.97 -24.47
C HIS A 325 6.18 4.21 -25.96
N GLU A 326 6.84 5.17 -26.60
CA GLU A 326 6.66 5.41 -28.04
C GLU A 326 7.16 4.24 -28.90
N VAL A 327 8.20 3.53 -28.46
CA VAL A 327 8.67 2.31 -29.12
C VAL A 327 7.64 1.20 -28.95
N ALA A 328 7.10 1.03 -27.75
CA ALA A 328 6.01 0.08 -27.49
C ALA A 328 4.79 0.37 -28.38
N ARG A 329 4.37 1.64 -28.48
CA ARG A 329 3.28 2.08 -29.37
C ARG A 329 3.58 1.75 -30.83
N ARG A 330 4.77 2.08 -31.33
CA ARG A 330 5.18 1.80 -32.72
C ARG A 330 5.26 0.30 -33.00
N LEU A 331 5.70 -0.51 -32.03
CA LEU A 331 5.70 -1.96 -32.12
C LEU A 331 4.27 -2.49 -32.29
N VAL A 332 3.33 -2.06 -31.45
CA VAL A 332 1.91 -2.46 -31.56
C VAL A 332 1.33 -2.05 -32.92
N VAL A 333 1.61 -0.83 -33.40
CA VAL A 333 1.17 -0.35 -34.72
C VAL A 333 1.78 -1.19 -35.85
N SER A 334 3.06 -1.57 -35.75
CA SER A 334 3.71 -2.40 -36.76
C SER A 334 3.14 -3.83 -36.80
N VAL A 335 2.82 -4.40 -35.64
CA VAL A 335 2.29 -5.77 -35.53
C VAL A 335 0.80 -5.82 -35.86
N TRP A 336 0.06 -4.77 -35.49
CA TRP A 336 -1.37 -4.64 -35.76
C TRP A 336 -1.70 -3.28 -36.38
N PRO A 337 -1.51 -3.14 -37.71
CA PRO A 337 -1.74 -1.87 -38.42
C PRO A 337 -3.19 -1.36 -38.39
N ASP A 338 -4.15 -2.24 -38.07
CA ASP A 338 -5.57 -1.89 -37.96
C ASP A 338 -5.90 -1.11 -36.67
N ILE A 339 -4.91 -0.84 -35.80
CA ILE A 339 -5.08 -0.06 -34.57
C ILE A 339 -5.76 1.30 -34.79
N ASP A 340 -5.46 1.98 -35.91
CA ASP A 340 -6.04 3.29 -36.27
C ASP A 340 -7.22 3.16 -37.24
N ARG A 341 -7.61 1.94 -37.66
CA ARG A 341 -8.76 1.76 -38.55
C ARG A 341 -10.06 1.71 -37.74
N PRO A 342 -11.12 2.42 -38.16
CA PRO A 342 -12.45 2.18 -37.61
C PRO A 342 -12.77 0.70 -37.80
N SER A 343 -13.11 0.03 -36.70
CA SER A 343 -13.51 -1.39 -36.72
C SER A 343 -14.58 -1.52 -37.81
N ALA A 344 -14.32 -2.34 -38.84
CA ALA A 344 -15.34 -2.65 -39.84
C ALA A 344 -16.61 -3.02 -39.07
N GLU A 345 -17.73 -2.35 -39.36
CA GLU A 345 -19.02 -2.50 -38.67
C GLU A 345 -19.42 -3.98 -38.59
N THR A 346 -18.87 -4.68 -37.60
CA THR A 346 -19.21 -6.04 -37.27
C THR A 346 -20.09 -5.91 -36.06
N GLY A 347 -21.38 -6.00 -36.38
CA GLY A 347 -22.59 -5.95 -35.58
C GLY A 347 -22.43 -5.66 -34.09
N VAL A 348 -23.16 -4.64 -33.63
CA VAL A 348 -23.64 -4.53 -32.25
C VAL A 348 -23.89 -5.92 -31.67
N ASP A 349 -23.39 -6.18 -30.46
CA ASP A 349 -23.58 -7.44 -29.75
C ASP A 349 -25.03 -7.92 -29.90
N PRO A 350 -25.29 -9.20 -30.29
CA PRO A 350 -26.64 -9.68 -30.56
C PRO A 350 -27.61 -9.46 -29.40
N GLY A 351 -27.12 -9.53 -28.16
CA GLY A 351 -27.92 -9.22 -26.97
C GLY A 351 -28.36 -7.76 -26.93
N SER A 352 -27.44 -6.83 -27.19
CA SER A 352 -27.71 -5.39 -27.22
C SER A 352 -28.62 -5.01 -28.40
N LEU A 353 -28.41 -5.60 -29.57
CA LEU A 353 -29.24 -5.37 -30.76
C LEU A 353 -30.65 -5.95 -30.58
N ALA A 354 -30.79 -7.12 -29.95
CA ALA A 354 -32.08 -7.67 -29.56
C ALA A 354 -32.80 -6.77 -28.53
N GLN A 355 -32.07 -6.25 -27.53
CA GLN A 355 -32.65 -5.34 -26.53
C GLN A 355 -33.17 -4.05 -27.16
N MET A 356 -32.49 -3.54 -28.21
CA MET A 356 -32.95 -2.40 -28.99
C MET A 356 -34.16 -2.76 -29.86
N ALA A 357 -34.10 -3.88 -30.58
CA ALA A 357 -35.14 -4.32 -31.50
C ALA A 357 -36.47 -4.63 -30.81
N PHE A 358 -36.42 -5.22 -29.62
CA PHE A 358 -37.58 -5.62 -28.85
C PHE A 358 -37.83 -4.73 -27.62
N ARG A 359 -37.30 -3.50 -27.58
CA ARG A 359 -37.41 -2.59 -26.41
C ARG A 359 -38.84 -2.38 -25.92
N LYS A 360 -39.79 -2.19 -26.84
CA LYS A 360 -41.21 -1.99 -26.51
C LYS A 360 -41.89 -3.26 -25.99
N GLU A 361 -41.34 -4.42 -26.32
CA GLU A 361 -41.91 -5.73 -25.98
C GLU A 361 -41.31 -6.30 -24.69
N GLY A 362 -40.10 -5.85 -24.32
CA GLY A 362 -39.34 -6.42 -23.21
C GLY A 362 -38.76 -7.80 -23.56
N LEU A 363 -37.64 -8.16 -22.91
CA LEU A 363 -36.99 -9.45 -23.08
C LEU A 363 -36.83 -10.13 -21.72
N ALA A 364 -37.28 -11.38 -21.64
CA ALA A 364 -37.05 -12.27 -20.50
C ALA A 364 -36.17 -13.45 -20.97
N TYR A 365 -35.27 -13.91 -20.09
CA TYR A 365 -34.35 -15.01 -20.39
C TYR A 365 -34.54 -16.12 -19.35
N GLU A 366 -34.71 -17.35 -19.81
CA GLU A 366 -34.78 -18.56 -18.99
C GLU A 366 -33.51 -19.40 -19.25
N TYR A 367 -32.81 -19.80 -18.18
CA TYR A 367 -31.53 -20.51 -18.25
C TYR A 367 -31.69 -21.96 -17.79
N ARG A 368 -31.07 -22.89 -18.52
CA ARG A 368 -30.90 -24.29 -18.12
C ARG A 368 -29.45 -24.70 -18.26
N GLU A 369 -29.01 -25.60 -17.38
CA GLU A 369 -27.64 -26.11 -17.33
C GLU A 369 -27.69 -27.63 -17.47
N GLU A 370 -26.92 -28.20 -18.39
CA GLU A 370 -26.82 -29.64 -18.61
C GLU A 370 -25.35 -30.06 -18.80
N GLY A 371 -25.00 -31.28 -18.36
CA GLY A 371 -23.67 -31.86 -18.49
C GLY A 371 -22.83 -31.87 -17.20
N PRO A 372 -21.71 -32.61 -17.19
CA PRO A 372 -20.82 -32.71 -16.02
C PRO A 372 -20.11 -31.38 -15.75
N ASP A 373 -19.70 -31.13 -14.50
CA ASP A 373 -19.13 -29.84 -14.08
C ASP A 373 -17.96 -29.34 -14.95
N HIS A 374 -17.16 -30.25 -15.49
CA HIS A 374 -16.02 -29.95 -16.36
C HIS A 374 -16.37 -29.76 -17.86
N ARG A 375 -17.65 -29.91 -18.24
CA ARG A 375 -18.16 -29.73 -19.61
C ARG A 375 -19.65 -29.30 -19.61
N LYS A 376 -19.98 -28.29 -18.82
CA LYS A 376 -21.35 -27.73 -18.73
C LYS A 376 -21.74 -27.00 -20.00
N VAL A 377 -22.89 -27.35 -20.55
CA VAL A 377 -23.56 -26.63 -21.63
C VAL A 377 -24.72 -25.83 -21.05
N PHE A 378 -24.71 -24.53 -21.32
CA PHE A 378 -25.79 -23.62 -20.94
C PHE A 378 -26.75 -23.48 -22.11
N ARG A 379 -28.04 -23.63 -21.83
CA ARG A 379 -29.14 -23.43 -22.78
C ARG A 379 -29.99 -22.26 -22.30
N VAL A 380 -30.25 -21.31 -23.18
CA VAL A 380 -30.99 -20.08 -22.87
C VAL A 380 -32.14 -19.92 -23.84
N VAL A 381 -33.34 -19.73 -23.30
CA VAL A 381 -34.53 -19.36 -24.07
C VAL A 381 -34.82 -17.88 -23.81
N VAL A 382 -34.88 -17.08 -24.86
CA VAL A 382 -35.31 -15.69 -24.80
C VAL A 382 -36.78 -15.59 -25.18
N ARG A 383 -37.58 -14.83 -24.42
CA ARG A 383 -39.00 -14.57 -24.68
C ARG A 383 -39.27 -13.06 -24.71
N THR A 384 -40.06 -12.61 -25.67
CA THR A 384 -40.60 -11.24 -25.70
C THR A 384 -41.93 -11.16 -24.95
N GLY A 385 -42.33 -9.97 -24.48
CA GLY A 385 -43.66 -9.76 -23.89
C GLY A 385 -44.84 -9.96 -24.85
N THR A 386 -44.56 -10.04 -26.16
CA THR A 386 -45.53 -10.37 -27.22
C THR A 386 -45.60 -11.87 -27.53
N GLY A 387 -44.83 -12.71 -26.82
CA GLY A 387 -44.87 -14.16 -26.94
C GLY A 387 -43.88 -14.77 -27.95
N ARG A 388 -43.00 -13.99 -28.59
CA ARG A 388 -41.95 -14.52 -29.47
C ARG A 388 -40.87 -15.20 -28.66
N THR A 389 -40.35 -16.32 -29.13
CA THR A 389 -39.31 -17.06 -28.43
C THR A 389 -38.20 -17.49 -29.37
N ALA A 390 -36.98 -17.59 -28.84
CA ALA A 390 -35.84 -18.21 -29.51
C ALA A 390 -34.90 -18.82 -28.48
N GLU A 391 -34.03 -19.71 -28.93
CA GLU A 391 -33.15 -20.48 -28.05
C GLU A 391 -31.72 -20.45 -28.55
N GLY A 392 -30.77 -20.48 -27.62
CA GLY A 392 -29.35 -20.58 -27.92
C GLY A 392 -28.60 -21.39 -26.86
N THR A 393 -27.51 -22.02 -27.30
CA THR A 393 -26.62 -22.82 -26.44
C THR A 393 -25.22 -22.25 -26.42
N GLY A 394 -24.47 -22.50 -25.36
CA GLY A 394 -23.08 -22.06 -25.24
C GLY A 394 -22.36 -22.65 -24.04
N GLN A 395 -21.04 -22.56 -24.04
CA GLN A 395 -20.16 -23.04 -22.94
C GLN A 395 -20.16 -22.10 -21.72
N SER A 396 -20.92 -21.00 -21.77
CA SER A 396 -21.17 -20.09 -20.66
C SER A 396 -22.56 -19.48 -20.75
N LYS A 397 -23.12 -19.01 -19.62
CA LYS A 397 -24.41 -18.28 -19.61
C LYS A 397 -24.41 -17.08 -20.56
N LYS A 398 -23.28 -16.39 -20.68
CA LYS A 398 -23.12 -15.23 -21.58
C LYS A 398 -23.14 -15.65 -23.05
N ALA A 399 -22.40 -16.71 -23.42
CA ALA A 399 -22.38 -17.22 -24.78
C ALA A 399 -23.75 -17.77 -25.22
N ALA A 400 -24.41 -18.53 -24.35
CA ALA A 400 -25.76 -19.06 -24.61
C ALA A 400 -26.80 -17.95 -24.76
N ARG A 401 -26.71 -16.89 -23.93
CA ARG A 401 -27.57 -15.69 -24.06
C ARG A 401 -27.35 -14.96 -25.38
N ALA A 402 -26.10 -14.76 -25.79
CA ALA A 402 -25.78 -14.11 -27.06
C ALA A 402 -26.28 -14.94 -28.26
N ALA A 403 -26.16 -16.26 -28.19
CA ALA A 403 -26.70 -17.19 -29.19
C ALA A 403 -28.24 -17.12 -29.26
N ALA A 404 -28.92 -17.08 -28.10
CA ALA A 404 -30.39 -16.97 -28.05
C ALA A 404 -30.88 -15.64 -28.60
N ALA A 405 -30.18 -14.54 -28.29
CA ALA A 405 -30.47 -13.22 -28.82
C ALA A 405 -30.23 -13.14 -30.33
N ARG A 406 -29.17 -13.77 -30.84
CA ARG A 406 -28.91 -13.91 -32.28
C ARG A 406 -30.03 -14.70 -32.97
N ALA A 407 -30.39 -15.86 -32.44
CA ALA A 407 -31.48 -16.68 -32.97
C ALA A 407 -32.82 -15.94 -33.00
N LEU A 408 -33.09 -15.08 -32.01
CA LEU A 408 -34.29 -14.23 -32.00
C LEU A 408 -34.24 -13.18 -33.11
N LEU A 409 -33.09 -12.56 -33.33
CA LEU A 409 -32.93 -11.56 -34.40
C LEU A 409 -33.05 -12.20 -35.79
N ASP A 410 -32.47 -13.38 -35.97
CA ASP A 410 -32.51 -14.13 -37.22
C ASP A 410 -33.92 -14.66 -37.53
N ALA A 411 -34.70 -15.03 -36.50
CA ALA A 411 -36.09 -15.46 -36.64
C ALA A 411 -37.06 -14.31 -36.99
N TYR A 412 -36.68 -13.06 -36.68
CA TYR A 412 -37.51 -11.87 -36.91
C TYR A 412 -36.71 -10.75 -37.61
N PRO A 413 -36.22 -11.01 -38.85
CA PRO A 413 -35.31 -10.12 -39.55
C PRO A 413 -35.94 -8.74 -39.85
N GLN A 414 -37.26 -8.69 -40.06
CA GLN A 414 -38.00 -7.44 -40.26
C GLN A 414 -37.96 -6.50 -39.04
N VAL A 415 -37.88 -7.05 -37.83
CA VAL A 415 -37.76 -6.27 -36.57
C VAL A 415 -36.31 -5.84 -36.37
N ALA A 416 -35.36 -6.72 -36.71
CA ALA A 416 -33.92 -6.42 -36.69
C ALA A 416 -33.54 -5.30 -37.69
N VAL A 417 -34.12 -5.32 -38.90
CA VAL A 417 -33.90 -4.29 -39.93
C VAL A 417 -34.54 -2.96 -39.52
N ALA A 418 -35.74 -2.95 -38.92
CA ALA A 418 -36.35 -1.73 -38.42
C ALA A 418 -35.57 -1.11 -37.23
N ALA A 419 -34.95 -1.95 -36.40
CA ALA A 419 -34.08 -1.53 -35.30
C ALA A 419 -32.70 -1.05 -35.79
N GLY A 420 -32.18 -1.65 -36.86
CA GLY A 420 -30.98 -1.22 -37.57
C GLY A 420 -31.19 0.02 -38.45
N ALA A 421 -32.44 0.32 -38.83
CA ALA A 421 -32.85 1.46 -39.66
C ALA A 421 -33.37 2.68 -38.87
N GLY A 422 -33.22 2.70 -37.53
CA GLY A 422 -33.32 3.93 -36.74
C GLY A 422 -32.39 5.01 -37.32
N PRO A 423 -32.71 6.31 -37.16
CA PRO A 423 -32.21 7.40 -38.03
C PRO A 423 -30.75 7.17 -38.30
N LYS A 424 -30.42 6.89 -39.58
CA LYS A 424 -29.09 6.61 -40.11
C LYS A 424 -28.10 7.40 -39.26
N ALA A 425 -27.53 6.74 -38.25
CA ALA A 425 -26.73 7.45 -37.29
C ALA A 425 -25.60 7.99 -38.15
N ALA A 426 -25.50 9.32 -38.25
CA ALA A 426 -24.33 9.92 -38.86
C ALA A 426 -23.13 9.15 -38.30
N PRO A 427 -22.26 8.60 -39.16
CA PRO A 427 -21.16 7.78 -38.70
C PRO A 427 -20.43 8.57 -37.62
N ALA A 428 -19.87 7.89 -36.62
CA ALA A 428 -19.06 8.52 -35.58
C ALA A 428 -17.87 9.21 -36.26
N THR A 429 -18.10 10.42 -36.77
CA THR A 429 -17.23 11.05 -37.75
C THR A 429 -17.56 12.54 -37.80
N VAL A 430 -17.07 13.26 -36.81
CA VAL A 430 -16.27 14.47 -36.99
C VAL A 430 -15.42 14.57 -35.73
N LEU A 431 -14.10 14.77 -35.86
CA LEU A 431 -13.26 15.25 -34.76
C LEU A 431 -13.89 16.53 -34.22
N THR A 432 -14.61 16.46 -33.10
CA THR A 432 -15.07 17.67 -32.43
C THR A 432 -13.83 18.45 -32.07
N ALA A 433 -13.70 19.65 -32.65
CA ALA A 433 -12.63 20.58 -32.30
C ALA A 433 -12.50 20.68 -30.78
N SER A 434 -11.26 20.82 -30.29
CA SER A 434 -10.93 20.74 -28.87
C SER A 434 -11.90 21.55 -27.99
N PRO A 435 -12.29 21.02 -26.81
CA PRO A 435 -13.17 21.72 -25.90
C PRO A 435 -12.60 23.09 -25.57
N LEU A 436 -13.46 24.09 -25.48
CA LEU A 436 -13.12 25.47 -25.12
C LEU A 436 -13.49 25.71 -23.66
N PRO A 437 -12.77 26.56 -22.91
CA PRO A 437 -13.19 26.95 -21.56
C PRO A 437 -14.58 27.57 -21.57
N TYR A 438 -15.36 27.34 -20.52
CA TYR A 438 -16.64 28.03 -20.35
C TYR A 438 -16.41 29.55 -20.20
N PRO A 439 -17.28 30.39 -20.80
CA PRO A 439 -17.14 31.84 -20.71
C PRO A 439 -17.42 32.38 -19.29
N GLN A 440 -18.38 31.78 -18.56
CA GLN A 440 -18.78 32.21 -17.20
C GLN A 440 -19.01 31.02 -16.23
N PRO A 441 -17.99 30.20 -15.92
CA PRO A 441 -18.14 29.02 -15.04
C PRO A 441 -18.12 29.34 -13.54
N GLY A 442 -17.88 30.60 -13.16
CA GLY A 442 -17.59 31.01 -11.78
C GLY A 442 -16.10 30.99 -11.45
N ASN A 443 -15.71 31.77 -10.43
CA ASN A 443 -14.29 31.99 -10.10
C ASN A 443 -13.58 30.72 -9.62
N ARG A 444 -14.25 29.88 -8.82
CA ARG A 444 -13.67 28.65 -8.26
C ARG A 444 -13.23 27.67 -9.34
N HIS A 445 -14.11 27.39 -10.31
CA HIS A 445 -13.79 26.51 -11.45
C HIS A 445 -12.63 27.09 -12.29
N ARG A 446 -12.66 28.39 -12.59
CA ARG A 446 -11.59 29.04 -13.37
C ARG A 446 -10.23 28.94 -12.68
N HIS A 447 -10.18 29.17 -11.36
CA HIS A 447 -8.93 29.05 -10.62
C HIS A 447 -8.45 27.60 -10.53
N ALA A 448 -9.34 26.65 -10.26
CA ALA A 448 -8.99 25.23 -10.25
C ALA A 448 -8.38 24.78 -11.60
N VAL A 449 -8.99 25.16 -12.73
CA VAL A 449 -8.43 24.88 -14.06
C VAL A 449 -7.05 25.52 -14.23
N SER A 450 -6.87 26.79 -13.85
CA SER A 450 -5.58 27.48 -13.95
C SER A 450 -4.49 26.82 -13.09
N ASP A 451 -4.83 26.42 -11.87
CA ASP A 451 -3.88 25.84 -10.94
C ASP A 451 -3.50 24.42 -11.39
N LEU A 452 -4.45 23.63 -11.90
CA LEU A 452 -4.18 22.31 -12.49
C LEU A 452 -3.34 22.41 -13.76
N ALA A 453 -3.61 23.40 -14.63
CA ALA A 453 -2.80 23.65 -15.83
C ALA A 453 -1.35 24.02 -15.46
N THR A 454 -1.16 24.72 -14.35
CA THR A 454 0.17 25.07 -13.82
C THR A 454 0.85 23.84 -13.22
N MET A 455 0.15 23.12 -12.34
CA MET A 455 0.64 21.96 -11.61
C MET A 455 1.10 20.84 -12.55
N PHE A 456 0.35 20.57 -13.62
CA PHE A 456 0.68 19.56 -14.62
C PHE A 456 1.51 20.11 -15.80
N GLU A 457 1.92 21.39 -15.80
CA GLU A 457 2.67 22.04 -16.89
C GLU A 457 2.00 22.02 -18.28
N LEU A 458 0.66 22.01 -18.33
CA LEU A 458 -0.12 21.80 -19.55
C LEU A 458 -0.27 23.05 -20.43
N GLY A 459 -0.10 24.24 -19.83
CA GLY A 459 -0.37 25.53 -20.47
C GLY A 459 -1.84 25.75 -20.86
N HIS A 460 -2.17 26.94 -21.36
CA HIS A 460 -3.56 27.37 -21.60
C HIS A 460 -4.32 26.59 -22.68
N ARG A 461 -3.62 25.82 -23.52
CA ARG A 461 -4.26 25.01 -24.58
C ARG A 461 -5.05 23.83 -23.99
N ALA A 462 -4.72 23.40 -22.78
CA ALA A 462 -5.43 22.34 -22.08
C ALA A 462 -6.60 22.83 -21.22
N ASP A 463 -6.79 24.15 -21.05
CA ASP A 463 -7.80 24.72 -20.15
C ASP A 463 -9.21 24.21 -20.44
N GLY A 464 -9.58 24.05 -21.72
CA GLY A 464 -10.87 23.48 -22.09
C GLY A 464 -10.99 21.98 -21.80
N LEU A 465 -9.89 21.23 -21.87
CA LEU A 465 -9.86 19.80 -21.56
C LEU A 465 -9.93 19.57 -20.04
N LEU A 466 -9.24 20.40 -19.26
CA LEU A 466 -9.30 20.41 -17.80
C LEU A 466 -10.67 20.86 -17.30
N ALA A 467 -11.25 21.88 -17.93
CA ALA A 467 -12.63 22.30 -17.64
C ALA A 467 -13.61 21.15 -17.88
N GLN A 468 -13.46 20.41 -18.98
CA GLN A 468 -14.28 19.24 -19.27
C GLN A 468 -14.08 18.12 -18.23
N ALA A 469 -12.84 17.86 -17.80
CA ALA A 469 -12.53 16.88 -16.76
C ALA A 469 -13.19 17.21 -15.41
N LEU A 470 -13.34 18.50 -15.10
CA LEU A 470 -14.04 19.01 -13.92
C LEU A 470 -15.56 19.20 -14.11
N THR A 471 -16.15 18.67 -15.18
CA THR A 471 -17.58 18.84 -15.47
C THR A 471 -18.34 17.53 -15.35
N HIS A 472 -19.22 17.45 -14.35
CA HIS A 472 -20.07 16.28 -14.13
C HIS A 472 -21.28 16.27 -15.08
N ALA A 473 -21.84 15.07 -15.34
CA ALA A 473 -22.98 14.89 -16.24
C ALA A 473 -24.21 15.71 -15.83
N SER A 474 -24.48 15.86 -14.54
CA SER A 474 -25.61 16.64 -14.05
C SER A 474 -25.54 18.11 -14.44
N TRP A 475 -24.35 18.72 -14.40
CA TRP A 475 -24.17 20.10 -14.82
C TRP A 475 -24.39 20.28 -16.32
N VAL A 476 -23.93 19.33 -17.15
CA VAL A 476 -24.15 19.36 -18.60
C VAL A 476 -25.63 19.25 -18.93
N HIS A 477 -26.38 18.41 -18.20
CA HIS A 477 -27.82 18.27 -18.38
C HIS A 477 -28.58 19.57 -18.07
N GLU A 478 -28.16 20.33 -17.06
CA GLU A 478 -28.75 21.62 -16.71
C GLU A 478 -28.29 22.77 -17.61
N ASN A 479 -27.04 22.74 -18.09
CA ASN A 479 -26.38 23.84 -18.80
C ASN A 479 -26.06 23.50 -20.27
N GLN A 480 -26.97 22.79 -20.95
CA GLN A 480 -26.76 22.28 -22.32
C GLN A 480 -26.32 23.35 -23.33
N ALA A 481 -26.88 24.56 -23.24
CA ALA A 481 -26.50 25.67 -24.12
C ALA A 481 -25.04 26.10 -23.93
N ALA A 482 -24.58 26.18 -22.67
CA ALA A 482 -23.20 26.53 -22.35
C ALA A 482 -22.22 25.39 -22.73
N ALA A 483 -22.58 24.13 -22.45
CA ALA A 483 -21.84 22.95 -22.88
C ALA A 483 -21.67 22.91 -24.40
N THR A 484 -22.75 23.15 -25.15
CA THR A 484 -22.73 23.17 -26.62
C THR A 484 -21.87 24.32 -27.16
N ALA A 485 -22.01 25.53 -26.61
CA ALA A 485 -21.22 26.70 -27.02
C ALA A 485 -19.70 26.50 -26.77
N ALA A 486 -19.36 25.85 -25.65
CA ALA A 486 -18.00 25.52 -25.27
C ALA A 486 -17.45 24.23 -25.93
N ARG A 487 -18.27 23.52 -26.72
CA ARG A 487 -17.93 22.20 -27.31
C ARG A 487 -17.51 21.17 -26.26
N GLN A 488 -18.08 21.27 -25.06
CA GLN A 488 -17.78 20.41 -23.93
C GLN A 488 -18.87 19.35 -23.71
N ARG A 489 -18.48 18.30 -22.99
CA ARG A 489 -19.33 17.19 -22.54
C ARG A 489 -18.97 16.84 -21.09
N ASP A 490 -19.63 15.82 -20.55
CA ASP A 490 -19.28 15.30 -19.23
C ASP A 490 -17.90 14.63 -19.22
N ASN A 491 -17.36 14.45 -18.01
CA ASN A 491 -16.04 13.88 -17.78
C ASN A 491 -15.96 12.35 -17.94
N GLN A 492 -17.06 11.61 -18.18
CA GLN A 492 -17.06 10.14 -18.07
C GLN A 492 -16.14 9.44 -19.07
N LEU A 493 -15.98 9.98 -20.28
CA LEU A 493 -15.03 9.42 -21.26
C LEU A 493 -13.58 9.64 -20.86
N LEU A 494 -13.29 10.81 -20.27
CA LEU A 494 -11.97 11.13 -19.75
C LEU A 494 -11.67 10.31 -18.52
N ALA A 495 -12.64 10.13 -17.60
CA ALA A 495 -12.51 9.27 -16.43
C ALA A 495 -12.17 7.82 -16.83
N HIS A 496 -12.92 7.25 -17.78
CA HIS A 496 -12.63 5.89 -18.26
C HIS A 496 -11.26 5.77 -18.96
N HIS A 497 -10.81 6.76 -19.72
CA HIS A 497 -9.43 6.74 -20.24
C HIS A 497 -8.43 6.87 -19.09
N GLY A 498 -8.70 7.78 -18.16
CA GLY A 498 -7.90 8.09 -17.01
C GLY A 498 -7.68 6.92 -16.06
N SER A 499 -8.68 6.07 -15.87
CA SER A 499 -8.54 4.86 -15.04
C SER A 499 -7.43 3.94 -15.58
N HIS A 500 -7.35 3.76 -16.90
CA HIS A 500 -6.28 2.97 -17.52
C HIS A 500 -4.91 3.66 -17.47
N VAL A 501 -4.87 4.99 -17.61
CA VAL A 501 -3.62 5.75 -17.43
C VAL A 501 -3.13 5.63 -15.99
N VAL A 502 -4.02 5.76 -15.00
CA VAL A 502 -3.71 5.58 -13.57
C VAL A 502 -3.16 4.17 -13.33
N ASP A 503 -3.84 3.12 -13.82
CA ASP A 503 -3.37 1.75 -13.69
C ASP A 503 -2.00 1.52 -14.33
N TYR A 504 -1.70 2.22 -15.45
CA TYR A 504 -0.39 2.19 -16.07
C TYR A 504 0.69 2.89 -15.24
N LEU A 505 0.40 4.09 -14.69
CA LEU A 505 1.33 4.82 -13.82
C LEU A 505 1.65 4.02 -12.53
N VAL A 506 0.63 3.41 -11.93
CA VAL A 506 0.78 2.53 -10.74
C VAL A 506 1.61 1.30 -11.07
N ALA A 507 1.30 0.62 -12.17
CA ALA A 507 2.07 -0.54 -12.60
C ALA A 507 3.54 -0.20 -12.89
N HIS A 508 3.80 0.94 -13.53
CA HIS A 508 5.14 1.38 -13.85
C HIS A 508 5.94 1.71 -12.58
N ALA A 509 5.36 2.50 -11.66
CA ALA A 509 6.00 2.83 -10.40
C ALA A 509 6.32 1.56 -9.59
N ARG A 510 5.36 0.63 -9.47
CA ARG A 510 5.54 -0.62 -8.73
C ARG A 510 6.60 -1.53 -9.34
N ALA A 511 6.57 -1.72 -10.66
CA ALA A 511 7.56 -2.55 -11.35
C ALA A 511 8.97 -1.96 -11.21
N ARG A 512 9.13 -0.64 -11.37
CA ARG A 512 10.43 0.03 -11.19
C ARG A 512 10.96 -0.13 -9.78
N GLN A 513 10.10 -0.01 -8.78
CA GLN A 513 10.50 -0.17 -7.39
C GLN A 513 10.89 -1.61 -7.08
N ALA A 514 10.04 -2.60 -7.38
CA ALA A 514 10.32 -3.99 -7.07
C ALA A 514 11.63 -4.47 -7.74
N LEU A 515 11.82 -4.11 -9.01
CA LEU A 515 12.97 -4.57 -9.81
C LEU A 515 14.25 -3.77 -9.58
N ALA A 516 14.17 -2.65 -8.86
CA ALA A 516 15.34 -1.96 -8.31
C ALA A 516 15.91 -2.66 -7.07
N HIS A 517 15.07 -3.39 -6.31
CA HIS A 517 15.48 -4.08 -5.09
C HIS A 517 15.96 -5.51 -5.33
N GLY A 518 15.58 -6.12 -6.46
CA GLY A 518 16.05 -7.45 -6.85
C GLY A 518 15.23 -8.09 -7.97
N LEU A 519 15.76 -9.18 -8.53
CA LEU A 519 15.05 -10.03 -9.50
C LEU A 519 14.33 -11.21 -8.85
N THR A 520 14.29 -11.24 -7.52
CA THR A 520 13.58 -12.28 -6.79
C THR A 520 12.46 -11.73 -5.90
N PRO A 521 11.58 -10.84 -6.42
CA PRO A 521 10.48 -10.35 -5.63
C PRO A 521 9.55 -11.50 -5.27
N ASP A 522 8.94 -11.41 -4.11
CA ASP A 522 7.83 -12.30 -3.72
C ASP A 522 6.48 -11.83 -4.29
N GLU A 523 5.41 -12.56 -3.98
CA GLU A 523 4.07 -12.27 -4.50
C GLU A 523 3.55 -10.88 -4.10
N ASP A 524 3.89 -10.39 -2.91
CA ASP A 524 3.41 -9.10 -2.41
C ASP A 524 4.26 -7.95 -2.98
N GLU A 525 5.58 -8.12 -3.04
CA GLU A 525 6.51 -7.21 -3.71
C GLU A 525 6.18 -7.06 -5.21
N ALA A 526 5.80 -8.15 -5.86
CA ALA A 526 5.40 -8.16 -7.26
C ALA A 526 3.93 -7.81 -7.50
N ARG A 527 3.17 -7.52 -6.44
CA ARG A 527 1.74 -7.22 -6.57
C ARG A 527 1.54 -5.82 -7.12
N ILE A 528 0.90 -5.73 -8.28
CA ILE A 528 0.37 -4.48 -8.83
C ILE A 528 -1.11 -4.38 -8.42
N LEU A 529 -1.40 -3.46 -7.51
CA LEU A 529 -2.77 -3.19 -7.06
C LEU A 529 -3.54 -2.42 -8.14
N THR A 530 -4.81 -2.78 -8.34
CA THR A 530 -5.74 -1.97 -9.12
C THR A 530 -6.26 -0.84 -8.23
N SER A 531 -6.20 0.39 -8.73
CA SER A 531 -6.59 1.55 -7.93
C SER A 531 -8.10 1.53 -7.67
N SER A 532 -8.50 1.67 -6.41
CA SER A 532 -9.91 1.77 -6.03
C SER A 532 -10.45 3.20 -6.21
N ASP A 533 -11.78 3.33 -6.19
CA ASP A 533 -12.45 4.64 -6.17
C ASP A 533 -12.03 5.46 -4.93
N ASP A 534 -11.74 4.79 -3.81
CA ASP A 534 -11.22 5.45 -2.60
C ASP A 534 -9.83 6.04 -2.83
N ASP A 535 -8.93 5.26 -3.42
CA ASP A 535 -7.55 5.70 -3.68
C ASP A 535 -7.54 6.90 -4.62
N THR A 536 -8.35 6.84 -5.68
CA THR A 536 -8.45 7.90 -6.68
C THR A 536 -9.23 9.12 -6.19
N ALA A 537 -10.21 8.95 -5.29
CA ALA A 537 -10.85 10.07 -4.62
C ALA A 537 -9.89 10.79 -3.66
N ARG A 538 -8.99 10.06 -2.97
CA ARG A 538 -7.91 10.66 -2.17
C ARG A 538 -6.97 11.50 -3.04
N LEU A 539 -6.54 11.00 -4.19
CA LEU A 539 -5.81 11.80 -5.16
C LEU A 539 -6.60 13.07 -5.56
N GLY A 540 -7.90 12.96 -5.78
CA GLY A 540 -8.76 14.11 -6.06
C GLY A 540 -8.87 15.12 -4.91
N ALA A 541 -8.75 14.66 -3.66
CA ALA A 541 -8.67 15.52 -2.48
C ALA A 541 -7.30 16.23 -2.40
N ASP A 542 -6.21 15.51 -2.64
CA ASP A 542 -4.84 16.07 -2.66
C ASP A 542 -4.68 17.12 -3.77
N LEU A 543 -5.33 16.89 -4.93
CA LEU A 543 -5.43 17.84 -6.04
C LEU A 543 -6.50 18.93 -5.82
N GLN A 544 -7.25 18.86 -4.72
CA GLN A 544 -8.31 19.80 -4.33
C GLN A 544 -9.37 20.03 -5.44
N LEU A 545 -9.85 18.95 -6.05
CA LEU A 545 -10.75 19.00 -7.22
C LEU A 545 -12.19 19.39 -6.87
N ALA A 546 -12.67 19.03 -5.67
CA ALA A 546 -14.07 19.20 -5.27
C ALA A 546 -14.56 20.65 -5.39
N GLU A 547 -13.71 21.64 -5.12
CA GLU A 547 -14.07 23.06 -5.20
C GLU A 547 -14.22 23.59 -6.64
N GLY A 548 -13.54 22.96 -7.59
CA GLY A 548 -13.53 23.32 -9.00
C GLY A 548 -14.55 22.54 -9.83
N LEU A 549 -15.15 21.50 -9.25
CA LEU A 549 -16.07 20.61 -9.94
C LEU A 549 -17.42 21.31 -10.22
N LEU A 550 -17.92 21.18 -11.45
CA LEU A 550 -19.24 21.67 -11.85
C LEU A 550 -20.29 20.56 -11.68
N THR A 551 -21.21 20.73 -10.73
CA THR A 551 -22.39 19.88 -10.48
C THR A 551 -23.69 20.70 -10.48
N SER A 552 -24.84 20.02 -10.53
CA SER A 552 -26.17 20.63 -10.46
C SER A 552 -26.51 21.23 -9.08
N ARG A 553 -27.53 22.10 -9.02
CA ARG A 553 -28.05 22.64 -7.76
C ARG A 553 -28.71 21.54 -6.92
N GLY A 554 -28.00 21.04 -5.90
CA GLY A 554 -28.49 20.01 -4.97
C GLY A 554 -27.67 18.72 -4.98
N GLU A 555 -26.76 18.54 -5.94
CA GLU A 555 -25.75 17.49 -5.91
C GLU A 555 -24.46 18.04 -5.29
N SER A 556 -23.96 17.38 -4.24
CA SER A 556 -22.68 17.75 -3.64
C SER A 556 -21.53 17.36 -4.58
N GLY A 557 -20.72 18.34 -4.98
CA GLY A 557 -19.44 18.10 -5.68
C GLY A 557 -18.38 17.39 -4.82
N GLN A 558 -18.77 16.95 -3.62
CA GLN A 558 -17.99 16.19 -2.65
C GLN A 558 -18.28 14.68 -2.69
N GLY A 559 -19.18 14.22 -3.56
CA GLY A 559 -19.45 12.80 -3.73
C GLY A 559 -18.18 12.04 -4.13
N ARG A 560 -17.81 11.00 -3.35
CA ARG A 560 -16.58 10.23 -3.52
C ARG A 560 -16.33 9.77 -4.96
N THR A 561 -17.33 9.13 -5.58
CA THR A 561 -17.25 8.64 -6.96
C THR A 561 -17.03 9.77 -7.95
N THR A 562 -17.67 10.91 -7.71
CA THR A 562 -17.57 12.11 -8.57
C THR A 562 -16.16 12.71 -8.51
N VAL A 563 -15.55 12.74 -7.33
CA VAL A 563 -14.17 13.23 -7.15
C VAL A 563 -13.16 12.26 -7.75
N SER A 564 -13.37 10.94 -7.60
CA SER A 564 -12.57 9.90 -8.25
C SER A 564 -12.61 10.00 -9.78
N ASP A 565 -13.81 10.09 -10.37
CA ASP A 565 -13.99 10.28 -11.83
C ASP A 565 -13.27 11.55 -12.32
N ALA A 566 -13.37 12.65 -11.56
CA ALA A 566 -12.69 13.89 -11.89
C ALA A 566 -11.16 13.74 -11.82
N ALA A 567 -10.63 13.06 -10.80
CA ALA A 567 -9.19 12.81 -10.66
C ALA A 567 -8.66 12.00 -11.86
N GLN A 568 -9.33 10.90 -12.19
CA GLN A 568 -8.99 10.10 -13.37
C GLN A 568 -9.08 10.93 -14.65
N ALA A 569 -10.14 11.74 -14.82
CA ALA A 569 -10.30 12.60 -15.99
C ALA A 569 -9.19 13.66 -16.12
N ILE A 570 -8.69 14.21 -15.01
CA ILE A 570 -7.54 15.13 -14.99
C ILE A 570 -6.26 14.42 -15.41
N ILE A 571 -6.02 13.20 -14.90
CA ILE A 571 -4.87 12.39 -15.33
C ILE A 571 -4.95 12.07 -16.82
N ALA A 572 -6.13 11.76 -17.36
CA ALA A 572 -6.33 11.56 -18.79
C ALA A 572 -6.05 12.84 -19.60
N ALA A 573 -6.49 13.99 -19.09
CA ALA A 573 -6.23 15.28 -19.74
C ALA A 573 -4.74 15.58 -19.80
N ALA A 574 -4.02 15.35 -18.70
CA ALA A 574 -2.57 15.51 -18.64
C ALA A 574 -1.85 14.54 -19.59
N TRP A 575 -2.26 13.27 -19.60
CA TRP A 575 -1.71 12.24 -20.47
C TRP A 575 -1.87 12.57 -21.95
N ARG A 576 -3.03 13.08 -22.37
CA ARG A 576 -3.27 13.48 -23.77
C ARG A 576 -2.34 14.61 -24.24
N VAL A 577 -1.81 15.41 -23.33
CA VAL A 577 -0.90 16.52 -23.64
C VAL A 577 0.57 16.09 -23.56
N HIS A 578 0.93 15.32 -22.54
CA HIS A 578 2.33 14.99 -22.23
C HIS A 578 2.75 13.56 -22.58
N GLY A 579 1.80 12.65 -22.77
CA GLY A 579 2.05 11.23 -22.99
C GLY A 579 2.96 10.64 -21.92
N SER A 580 3.94 9.84 -22.35
CA SER A 580 4.90 9.16 -21.47
C SER A 580 5.78 10.08 -20.64
N ARG A 581 5.81 11.40 -20.91
CA ARG A 581 6.56 12.36 -20.08
C ARG A 581 6.08 12.35 -18.62
N LEU A 582 4.81 12.00 -18.38
CA LEU A 582 4.25 11.82 -17.03
C LEU A 582 4.88 10.68 -16.22
N LEU A 583 5.58 9.74 -16.87
CA LEU A 583 6.31 8.67 -16.18
C LEU A 583 7.56 9.19 -15.47
N GLY A 584 8.17 10.25 -16.00
CA GLY A 584 9.43 10.82 -15.49
C GLY A 584 9.30 12.25 -14.94
N ARG A 585 8.25 12.99 -15.30
CA ARG A 585 8.01 14.36 -14.82
C ARG A 585 6.54 14.58 -14.52
N ARG A 586 6.22 14.84 -13.25
CA ARG A 586 4.84 14.90 -12.75
C ARG A 586 4.68 15.77 -11.50
N PRO A 587 3.46 16.17 -11.13
CA PRO A 587 3.22 16.92 -9.90
C PRO A 587 3.63 16.14 -8.65
N ALA A 588 4.09 16.85 -7.62
CA ALA A 588 4.44 16.26 -6.33
C ALA A 588 3.27 15.48 -5.70
N ALA A 589 2.04 16.01 -5.79
CA ALA A 589 0.86 15.33 -5.27
C ALA A 589 0.62 13.96 -5.93
N LEU A 590 0.85 13.85 -7.24
CA LEU A 590 0.72 12.58 -7.95
C LEU A 590 1.87 11.62 -7.61
N ASP A 591 3.09 12.15 -7.45
CA ASP A 591 4.26 11.36 -7.08
C ASP A 591 4.17 10.78 -5.66
N ASP A 592 3.77 11.62 -4.71
CA ASP A 592 3.52 11.25 -3.32
C ASP A 592 2.39 10.22 -3.23
N TRP A 593 1.30 10.40 -3.98
CA TRP A 593 0.20 9.44 -4.05
C TRP A 593 0.65 8.08 -4.60
N LEU A 594 1.38 8.06 -5.72
CA LEU A 594 1.88 6.81 -6.32
C LEU A 594 2.84 6.06 -5.39
N SER A 595 3.66 6.78 -4.63
CA SER A 595 4.58 6.21 -3.63
C SER A 595 3.82 5.74 -2.38
N GLY A 596 2.73 6.43 -2.02
CA GLY A 596 1.87 6.08 -0.88
C GLY A 596 1.02 4.83 -1.08
N LEU A 597 0.67 4.49 -2.34
CA LEU A 597 -0.12 3.29 -2.66
C LEU A 597 0.55 1.98 -2.22
N GLU A 598 1.88 1.94 -2.16
CA GLU A 598 2.65 0.78 -1.70
C GLU A 598 2.31 0.38 -0.24
N HIS A 599 1.90 1.36 0.57
CA HIS A 599 1.70 1.17 2.00
C HIS A 599 0.24 0.87 2.34
N GLN A 600 -0.67 1.05 1.39
CA GLN A 600 -2.11 0.82 1.54
C GLN A 600 -2.46 -0.57 1.02
N HIS A 601 -1.96 -1.60 1.70
CA HIS A 601 -2.41 -2.95 1.44
C HIS A 601 -3.87 -3.08 1.84
N ASP A 602 -4.68 -3.63 0.95
CA ASP A 602 -6.06 -4.02 1.24
C ASP A 602 -6.12 -4.78 2.59
N PRO A 603 -6.90 -4.33 3.58
CA PRO A 603 -6.88 -4.92 4.92
C PRO A 603 -7.13 -6.43 4.93
N ALA A 604 -7.97 -6.92 4.03
CA ALA A 604 -8.23 -8.36 3.89
C ALA A 604 -7.00 -9.11 3.35
N THR A 605 -6.21 -8.48 2.50
CA THR A 605 -4.94 -9.03 1.99
C THR A 605 -3.87 -9.03 3.09
N VAL A 606 -3.73 -7.95 3.86
CA VAL A 606 -2.79 -7.90 5.01
C VAL A 606 -3.13 -9.00 6.00
N LEU A 607 -4.40 -9.11 6.37
CA LEU A 607 -4.86 -10.12 7.31
C LEU A 607 -4.64 -11.54 6.77
N ALA A 608 -4.87 -11.77 5.48
CA ALA A 608 -4.61 -13.08 4.84
C ALA A 608 -3.12 -13.43 4.81
N ALA A 609 -2.23 -12.46 4.54
CA ALA A 609 -0.78 -12.67 4.56
C ALA A 609 -0.28 -12.96 5.97
N MET A 610 -0.77 -12.23 6.98
CA MET A 610 -0.52 -12.53 8.40
C MET A 610 -1.01 -13.93 8.74
N ALA A 611 -2.25 -14.26 8.39
CA ALA A 611 -2.86 -15.55 8.68
C ALA A 611 -2.04 -16.69 8.06
N THR A 612 -1.59 -16.54 6.81
CA THR A 612 -0.71 -17.50 6.13
C THR A 612 0.65 -17.64 6.82
N THR A 613 1.25 -16.52 7.26
CA THR A 613 2.56 -16.50 7.94
C THR A 613 2.53 -17.34 9.22
N TYR A 614 1.41 -17.34 9.94
CA TYR A 614 1.25 -17.98 11.24
C TYR A 614 0.34 -19.21 11.21
N GLY A 615 0.08 -19.79 10.04
CA GLY A 615 -0.77 -20.99 9.91
C GLY A 615 -2.18 -20.82 10.49
N ILE A 616 -2.76 -19.64 10.36
CA ILE A 616 -4.13 -19.32 10.75
C ILE A 616 -5.04 -19.51 9.54
N ASP A 617 -5.93 -20.50 9.61
CA ASP A 617 -7.01 -20.64 8.64
C ASP A 617 -8.07 -19.56 8.87
N HIS A 618 -8.62 -19.01 7.80
CA HIS A 618 -9.67 -18.00 7.90
C HIS A 618 -10.79 -18.22 6.89
N GLU A 619 -12.02 -17.99 7.31
CA GLU A 619 -13.22 -18.10 6.47
C GLU A 619 -14.16 -16.91 6.73
N TYR A 620 -14.74 -16.36 5.67
CA TYR A 620 -15.73 -15.27 5.78
C TYR A 620 -17.14 -15.77 5.51
N THR A 621 -18.06 -15.46 6.41
CA THR A 621 -19.51 -15.60 6.20
C THR A 621 -20.16 -14.22 6.13
N TYR A 622 -21.26 -14.12 5.39
CA TYR A 622 -21.93 -12.83 5.12
C TYR A 622 -23.40 -12.91 5.43
N ASP A 623 -23.86 -11.97 6.26
CA ASP A 623 -25.28 -11.72 6.49
C ASP A 623 -25.74 -10.52 5.67
N VAL A 624 -26.92 -10.61 5.08
CA VAL A 624 -27.52 -9.55 4.26
C VAL A 624 -28.77 -9.03 4.95
N SER A 625 -28.86 -7.73 5.12
CA SER A 625 -30.04 -7.05 5.68
C SER A 625 -30.44 -5.84 4.81
N GLY A 626 -31.67 -5.37 4.96
CA GLY A 626 -32.18 -4.20 4.21
C GLY A 626 -32.99 -4.56 2.95
N PRO A 627 -33.67 -3.57 2.35
CA PRO A 627 -34.46 -3.76 1.14
C PRO A 627 -33.57 -3.99 -0.08
N ASP A 628 -34.12 -4.59 -1.15
CA ASP A 628 -33.32 -5.04 -2.31
C ASP A 628 -32.48 -3.94 -2.99
N HIS A 629 -32.92 -2.69 -2.91
CA HIS A 629 -32.26 -1.51 -3.48
C HIS A 629 -31.29 -0.82 -2.51
N LEU A 630 -31.19 -1.30 -1.26
CA LEU A 630 -30.32 -0.74 -0.21
C LEU A 630 -29.87 -1.86 0.74
N LYS A 631 -29.21 -2.87 0.17
CA LYS A 631 -28.68 -4.01 0.94
C LYS A 631 -27.47 -3.57 1.75
N SER A 632 -27.44 -3.98 3.01
CA SER A 632 -26.28 -3.86 3.90
C SER A 632 -25.69 -5.25 4.14
N TYR A 633 -24.39 -5.39 3.94
CA TYR A 633 -23.67 -6.66 4.14
C TYR A 633 -22.87 -6.62 5.45
N THR A 634 -23.15 -7.54 6.36
CA THR A 634 -22.31 -7.74 7.56
C THR A 634 -21.40 -8.94 7.30
N ALA A 635 -20.10 -8.76 7.46
CA ALA A 635 -19.13 -9.85 7.34
C ALA A 635 -18.71 -10.35 8.71
N THR A 636 -18.56 -11.67 8.80
CA THR A 636 -18.07 -12.39 9.96
C THR A 636 -16.86 -13.18 9.53
N ILE A 637 -15.73 -12.99 10.22
CA ILE A 637 -14.53 -13.79 9.99
C ILE A 637 -14.40 -14.85 11.08
N ARG A 638 -14.19 -16.10 10.68
CA ARG A 638 -13.82 -17.21 11.55
C ARG A 638 -12.35 -17.49 11.35
N LEU A 639 -11.56 -17.34 12.40
CA LEU A 639 -10.14 -17.63 12.44
C LEU A 639 -9.92 -18.95 13.18
N ARG A 640 -9.00 -19.80 12.69
CA ARG A 640 -8.61 -21.04 13.33
C ARG A 640 -7.09 -21.16 13.33
N ASP A 641 -6.49 -21.40 14.49
CA ASP A 641 -5.04 -21.53 14.61
C ASP A 641 -4.54 -22.96 14.30
N ALA A 642 -3.22 -23.13 14.30
CA ALA A 642 -2.55 -24.41 14.05
C ALA A 642 -2.90 -25.51 15.07
N GLN A 643 -3.41 -25.17 16.25
CA GLN A 643 -3.88 -26.12 17.28
C GLN A 643 -5.37 -26.44 17.12
N GLY A 644 -6.04 -25.86 16.13
CA GLY A 644 -7.46 -26.05 15.86
C GLY A 644 -8.40 -25.22 16.73
N ARG A 645 -7.88 -24.33 17.60
CA ARG A 645 -8.70 -23.37 18.36
C ARG A 645 -9.29 -22.38 17.35
N ALA A 646 -10.55 -21.98 17.56
CA ALA A 646 -11.24 -21.07 16.65
C ALA A 646 -11.79 -19.85 17.39
N HIS A 647 -11.69 -18.69 16.76
CA HIS A 647 -12.29 -17.44 17.20
C HIS A 647 -13.15 -16.86 16.08
N GLN A 648 -14.25 -16.22 16.43
CA GLN A 648 -15.12 -15.54 15.48
C GLN A 648 -15.17 -14.05 15.79
N TRP A 649 -14.97 -13.22 14.77
CA TRP A 649 -15.15 -11.76 14.86
C TRP A 649 -16.22 -11.32 13.86
N THR A 650 -17.14 -10.46 14.30
CA THR A 650 -18.21 -9.93 13.46
C THR A 650 -18.18 -8.42 13.54
N GLU A 651 -17.88 -7.77 12.43
CA GLU A 651 -17.89 -6.31 12.36
C GLU A 651 -19.19 -5.85 11.71
N ARG A 652 -20.00 -5.09 12.45
CA ARG A 652 -21.27 -4.53 11.95
C ARG A 652 -21.05 -3.10 11.48
N LEU A 653 -20.70 -2.98 10.21
CA LEU A 653 -20.61 -1.68 9.53
C LEU A 653 -21.96 -1.35 8.89
N PRO A 654 -22.70 -0.36 9.41
CA PRO A 654 -23.97 0.03 8.82
C PRO A 654 -23.77 0.66 7.43
N GLY A 655 -24.57 0.25 6.45
CA GLY A 655 -24.60 0.87 5.12
C GLY A 655 -23.54 0.35 4.13
N THR A 656 -22.88 -0.76 4.42
CA THR A 656 -21.95 -1.44 3.50
C THR A 656 -22.68 -2.01 2.28
N PRO A 657 -22.47 -1.47 1.07
CA PRO A 657 -23.29 -1.78 -0.09
C PRO A 657 -22.96 -3.15 -0.73
N GLY A 658 -21.85 -3.79 -0.32
CA GLY A 658 -21.38 -5.03 -0.92
C GLY A 658 -20.57 -5.93 0.02
N LYS A 659 -20.43 -7.19 -0.41
CA LYS A 659 -19.59 -8.19 0.27
C LYS A 659 -18.11 -7.79 0.33
N PRO A 660 -17.50 -7.22 -0.73
CA PRO A 660 -16.10 -6.79 -0.69
C PRO A 660 -15.84 -5.74 0.40
N GLU A 661 -16.68 -4.72 0.49
CA GLU A 661 -16.56 -3.63 1.46
C GLU A 661 -16.72 -4.15 2.89
N ALA A 662 -17.70 -5.02 3.12
CA ALA A 662 -17.89 -5.68 4.40
C ALA A 662 -16.67 -6.52 4.80
N LYS A 663 -16.11 -7.30 3.86
CA LYS A 663 -14.91 -8.12 4.08
C LYS A 663 -13.72 -7.26 4.50
N LYS A 664 -13.47 -6.17 3.78
CA LYS A 664 -12.37 -5.23 4.05
C LYS A 664 -12.50 -4.60 5.42
N GLY A 665 -13.67 -4.05 5.73
CA GLY A 665 -13.90 -3.41 7.03
C GLY A 665 -13.83 -4.38 8.22
N THR A 666 -14.26 -5.65 8.05
CA THR A 666 -14.03 -6.68 9.07
C THR A 666 -12.55 -7.00 9.24
N ALA A 667 -11.78 -7.10 8.14
CA ALA A 667 -10.35 -7.35 8.22
C ALA A 667 -9.60 -6.19 8.88
N GLU A 668 -9.97 -4.96 8.53
CA GLU A 668 -9.45 -3.74 9.12
C GLU A 668 -9.72 -3.68 10.63
N ALA A 669 -10.93 -4.01 11.08
CA ALA A 669 -11.25 -4.09 12.51
C ALA A 669 -10.37 -5.08 13.27
N VAL A 670 -10.09 -6.26 12.70
CA VAL A 670 -9.19 -7.26 13.30
C VAL A 670 -7.75 -6.72 13.38
N LEU A 671 -7.27 -6.07 12.33
CA LEU A 671 -5.94 -5.46 12.30
C LEU A 671 -5.84 -4.27 13.29
N ASP A 672 -6.90 -3.47 13.42
CA ASP A 672 -7.03 -2.38 14.40
C ASP A 672 -6.90 -2.89 15.84
N ILE A 673 -7.55 -4.01 16.15
CA ILE A 673 -7.48 -4.66 17.47
C ILE A 673 -6.07 -5.17 17.72
N LEU A 674 -5.45 -5.80 16.72
CA LEU A 674 -4.04 -6.22 16.80
C LEU A 674 -3.10 -5.02 16.98
N ALA A 675 -3.43 -3.87 16.39
CA ALA A 675 -2.71 -2.61 16.49
C ALA A 675 -3.07 -1.79 17.75
N THR A 676 -3.91 -2.30 18.66
CA THR A 676 -4.38 -1.53 19.82
C THR A 676 -3.30 -1.41 20.91
N PRO A 677 -3.01 -0.18 21.40
CA PRO A 677 -1.86 0.02 22.25
C PRO A 677 -1.91 -0.72 23.60
N VAL A 678 -0.91 -1.56 23.91
CA VAL A 678 -0.79 -2.22 25.21
C VAL A 678 -0.18 -1.26 26.24
N SER A 679 -0.93 -0.24 26.66
CA SER A 679 -0.47 0.73 27.66
C SER A 679 -0.70 0.22 29.08
N GLY A 680 -0.07 -0.89 29.47
CA GLY A 680 -0.08 -1.38 30.86
C GLY A 680 -1.46 -1.72 31.46
N VAL A 681 -2.55 -1.61 30.68
CA VAL A 681 -3.92 -1.86 31.10
C VAL A 681 -4.62 -2.61 29.97
N VAL A 682 -4.23 -3.86 29.74
CA VAL A 682 -5.03 -4.81 28.94
C VAL A 682 -6.50 -4.85 29.41
N ASP A 683 -6.73 -4.47 30.67
CA ASP A 683 -8.05 -4.36 31.30
C ASP A 683 -8.98 -3.28 30.73
N ASP A 684 -8.47 -2.30 29.97
CA ASP A 684 -9.30 -1.24 29.37
C ASP A 684 -9.93 -1.65 28.02
N LEU A 685 -9.44 -2.73 27.39
CA LEU A 685 -10.05 -3.30 26.19
C LEU A 685 -11.39 -3.98 26.53
N PRO A 686 -12.45 -3.79 25.72
CA PRO A 686 -13.67 -4.59 25.82
C PRO A 686 -13.34 -6.08 25.79
N ALA A 687 -14.04 -6.88 26.61
CA ALA A 687 -13.85 -8.33 26.70
C ALA A 687 -13.73 -9.04 25.32
N PRO A 688 -14.61 -8.81 24.33
CA PRO A 688 -14.49 -9.49 23.03
C PRO A 688 -13.23 -9.10 22.23
N GLU A 689 -12.77 -7.85 22.32
CA GLU A 689 -11.54 -7.40 21.65
C GLU A 689 -10.30 -8.02 22.32
N ARG A 690 -10.32 -8.10 23.66
CA ARG A 690 -9.29 -8.77 24.44
C ARG A 690 -9.19 -10.25 24.11
N ASP A 691 -10.32 -10.95 24.02
CA ASP A 691 -10.37 -12.38 23.68
C ASP A 691 -9.80 -12.65 22.27
N LEU A 692 -10.13 -11.78 21.31
CA LEU A 692 -9.57 -11.85 19.96
C LEU A 692 -8.06 -11.59 19.96
N LEU A 693 -7.59 -10.57 20.68
CA LEU A 693 -6.16 -10.24 20.79
C LEU A 693 -5.36 -11.40 21.42
N VAL A 694 -5.88 -12.00 22.49
CA VAL A 694 -5.29 -13.19 23.14
C VAL A 694 -5.21 -14.35 22.14
N PHE A 695 -6.29 -14.60 21.40
CA PHE A 695 -6.32 -15.65 20.38
C PHE A 695 -5.26 -15.42 19.30
N LEU A 696 -5.18 -14.21 18.74
CA LEU A 696 -4.24 -13.87 17.67
C LEU A 696 -2.79 -13.99 18.12
N LEU A 697 -2.44 -13.46 19.29
CA LEU A 697 -1.08 -13.56 19.83
C LEU A 697 -0.66 -15.01 20.06
N ARG A 698 -1.55 -15.83 20.60
CA ARG A 698 -1.29 -17.27 20.80
C ARG A 698 -1.17 -18.01 19.48
N ALA A 699 -2.00 -17.67 18.49
CA ALA A 699 -1.92 -18.24 17.15
C ALA A 699 -0.60 -17.89 16.47
N GLN A 700 -0.10 -16.65 16.63
CA GLN A 700 1.20 -16.23 16.11
C GLN A 700 2.37 -17.02 16.73
N LEU A 701 2.38 -17.18 18.06
CA LEU A 701 3.42 -17.93 18.75
C LEU A 701 3.40 -19.41 18.36
N ASN A 702 2.23 -20.02 18.37
CA ASN A 702 2.12 -21.46 18.20
C ASN A 702 2.13 -21.92 16.72
N GLY A 703 1.79 -21.03 15.80
CA GLY A 703 1.81 -21.28 14.37
C GLY A 703 3.10 -20.85 13.69
N LEU A 704 4.09 -20.37 14.46
CA LEU A 704 5.39 -19.99 13.94
C LEU A 704 6.15 -21.23 13.44
N GLY A 705 6.19 -21.41 12.12
CA GLY A 705 7.00 -22.40 11.44
C GLY A 705 8.48 -22.00 11.36
N TRP A 706 9.16 -22.44 10.31
CA TRP A 706 10.56 -22.10 10.02
C TRP A 706 10.59 -21.04 8.91
N PRO A 707 10.62 -19.73 9.25
CA PRO A 707 10.53 -18.69 8.25
C PRO A 707 11.78 -18.65 7.37
N THR A 708 11.56 -18.60 6.05
CA THR A 708 12.58 -18.33 5.03
C THR A 708 13.23 -16.96 5.24
N GLU A 709 14.39 -16.71 4.62
CA GLU A 709 15.10 -15.42 4.72
C GLU A 709 14.19 -14.22 4.38
N ARG A 710 13.37 -14.34 3.33
CA ARG A 710 12.41 -13.30 2.94
C ARG A 710 11.28 -13.12 3.95
N GLN A 711 10.73 -14.22 4.49
CA GLN A 711 9.72 -14.14 5.54
C GLN A 711 10.27 -13.45 6.80
N ARG A 712 11.52 -13.73 7.18
CA ARG A 712 12.19 -13.05 8.29
C ARG A 712 12.37 -11.55 8.02
N ALA A 713 12.76 -11.17 6.81
CA ALA A 713 12.85 -9.75 6.42
C ALA A 713 11.49 -9.04 6.53
N ARG A 714 10.38 -9.67 6.14
CA ARG A 714 9.03 -9.08 6.31
C ARG A 714 8.58 -9.03 7.77
N MET A 715 8.87 -10.07 8.54
CA MET A 715 8.59 -10.07 9.99
C MET A 715 9.33 -8.92 10.66
N LEU A 716 10.58 -8.69 10.28
CA LEU A 716 11.40 -7.57 10.75
C LEU A 716 10.84 -6.22 10.31
N ALA A 717 10.53 -6.04 9.02
CA ALA A 717 10.01 -4.78 8.48
C ALA A 717 8.68 -4.37 9.14
N ARG A 718 7.84 -5.37 9.44
CA ARG A 718 6.64 -5.16 10.24
C ARG A 718 7.03 -4.84 11.68
N GLY A 719 7.88 -5.65 12.32
CA GLY A 719 8.15 -5.62 13.76
C GLY A 719 7.40 -6.72 14.51
N ASP A 720 7.16 -7.83 13.81
CA ASP A 720 6.46 -9.00 14.32
C ASP A 720 7.21 -9.56 15.53
N LEU A 721 6.47 -9.90 16.59
CA LEU A 721 7.01 -10.51 17.83
C LEU A 721 8.20 -9.73 18.43
N GLY A 722 8.26 -8.41 18.25
CA GLY A 722 9.33 -7.57 18.82
C GLY A 722 10.70 -7.75 18.15
N THR A 723 10.75 -8.33 16.94
CA THR A 723 12.00 -8.54 16.19
C THR A 723 12.75 -7.26 15.87
N ASP A 724 12.05 -6.18 15.49
CA ASP A 724 12.65 -4.89 15.20
C ASP A 724 13.29 -4.26 16.44
N LEU A 725 12.65 -4.31 17.62
CA LEU A 725 13.26 -3.85 18.87
C LEU A 725 14.61 -4.49 19.18
N LEU A 726 14.69 -5.80 18.96
CA LEU A 726 15.94 -6.54 19.17
C LEU A 726 16.99 -6.08 18.17
N THR A 727 16.61 -5.86 16.90
CA THR A 727 17.57 -5.41 15.87
C THR A 727 17.98 -3.94 15.97
N THR A 728 17.13 -3.08 16.54
CA THR A 728 17.47 -1.67 16.81
C THR A 728 18.22 -1.51 18.14
N GLY A 729 18.39 -2.58 18.91
CA GLY A 729 19.07 -2.56 20.20
C GLY A 729 18.26 -1.95 21.34
N ASP A 730 16.96 -1.68 21.15
CA ASP A 730 16.07 -1.13 22.18
C ASP A 730 15.56 -2.24 23.11
N THR A 731 16.51 -2.80 23.87
CA THR A 731 16.28 -3.90 24.81
C THR A 731 15.27 -3.53 25.90
N LYS A 732 15.22 -2.26 26.31
CA LYS A 732 14.29 -1.77 27.32
C LYS A 732 12.85 -1.82 26.79
N ALA A 733 12.61 -1.35 25.57
CA ALA A 733 11.29 -1.46 24.95
C ALA A 733 10.91 -2.92 24.67
N PHE A 734 11.88 -3.79 24.38
CA PHE A 734 11.63 -5.22 24.16
C PHE A 734 11.16 -5.91 25.44
N LEU A 735 11.87 -5.68 26.55
CA LEU A 735 11.48 -6.18 27.87
C LEU A 735 10.11 -5.64 28.29
N ALA A 736 9.84 -4.35 28.04
CA ALA A 736 8.55 -3.76 28.32
C ALA A 736 7.42 -4.39 27.49
N TRP A 737 7.67 -4.71 26.22
CA TRP A 737 6.73 -5.43 25.35
C TRP A 737 6.48 -6.86 25.87
N ALA A 738 7.54 -7.61 26.19
CA ALA A 738 7.43 -8.98 26.68
C ALA A 738 6.65 -9.08 28.00
N GLU A 739 6.88 -8.16 28.95
CA GLU A 739 6.12 -8.09 30.21
C GLU A 739 4.63 -7.76 30.00
N ARG A 740 4.31 -6.99 28.96
CA ARG A 740 2.92 -6.64 28.62
C ARG A 740 2.16 -7.79 27.96
N VAL A 741 2.86 -8.64 27.20
CA VAL A 741 2.29 -9.82 26.56
C VAL A 741 2.08 -10.95 27.59
N ARG A 742 2.90 -11.01 28.65
CA ARG A 742 2.83 -12.03 29.72
C ARG A 742 1.41 -12.38 30.21
N PRO A 743 0.56 -11.44 30.68
CA PRO A 743 -0.78 -11.79 31.16
C PRO A 743 -1.72 -12.32 30.07
N LEU A 744 -1.46 -12.04 28.78
CA LEU A 744 -2.25 -12.50 27.64
C LEU A 744 -1.96 -13.97 27.30
N LEU A 745 -0.75 -14.45 27.59
CA LEU A 745 -0.36 -15.84 27.31
C LEU A 745 -0.94 -16.81 28.34
N GLY A 746 -1.19 -16.35 29.57
CA GLY A 746 -1.72 -17.16 30.66
C GLY A 746 -0.63 -18.01 31.35
N PRO A 747 -0.96 -18.66 32.47
CA PRO A 747 0.02 -19.37 33.32
C PRO A 747 0.50 -20.72 32.76
N ASP A 748 -0.22 -21.34 31.81
CA ASP A 748 0.05 -22.70 31.32
C ASP A 748 1.01 -22.76 30.11
N ASP A 749 1.17 -21.67 29.34
CA ASP A 749 2.01 -21.59 28.12
C ASP A 749 3.43 -21.07 28.43
N THR A 750 4.10 -21.67 29.42
CA THR A 750 5.44 -21.25 29.91
C THR A 750 6.61 -21.61 29.00
N ALA A 751 6.40 -22.39 27.94
CA ALA A 751 7.44 -22.77 27.00
C ALA A 751 7.37 -21.91 25.73
N VAL A 752 8.38 -21.06 25.53
CA VAL A 752 8.58 -20.39 24.25
C VAL A 752 8.95 -21.46 23.20
N PRO A 753 8.30 -21.49 22.03
CA PRO A 753 8.67 -22.41 20.95
C PRO A 753 10.13 -22.24 20.54
N ASP A 754 10.85 -23.34 20.30
CA ASP A 754 12.24 -23.30 19.80
C ASP A 754 12.35 -22.51 18.50
N THR A 755 11.31 -22.55 17.66
CA THR A 755 11.21 -21.77 16.41
C THR A 755 11.29 -20.26 16.65
N LEU A 756 10.78 -19.75 17.79
CA LEU A 756 10.88 -18.32 18.13
C LEU A 756 12.29 -17.95 18.59
N ARG A 757 12.93 -18.81 19.40
CA ARG A 757 14.32 -18.60 19.83
C ARG A 757 15.25 -18.54 18.62
N GLU A 758 15.05 -19.45 17.68
CA GLU A 758 15.81 -19.47 16.44
C GLU A 758 15.47 -18.31 15.49
N LEU A 759 14.20 -17.89 15.41
CA LEU A 759 13.81 -16.68 14.67
C LEU A 759 14.60 -15.46 15.16
N TYR A 760 14.64 -15.21 16.47
CA TYR A 760 15.38 -14.06 17.01
C TYR A 760 16.86 -14.15 16.66
N GLN A 761 17.48 -15.33 16.80
CA GLN A 761 18.88 -15.54 16.42
C GLN A 761 19.12 -15.26 14.93
N LYS A 762 18.27 -15.80 14.04
CA LYS A 762 18.41 -15.63 12.59
C LYS A 762 18.16 -14.18 12.14
N VAL A 763 17.15 -13.51 12.68
CA VAL A 763 16.87 -12.10 12.35
C VAL A 763 18.03 -11.19 12.78
N LEU A 764 18.57 -11.40 13.99
CA LEU A 764 19.75 -10.68 14.45
C LEU A 764 20.99 -10.99 13.60
N HIS A 765 21.16 -12.25 13.18
CA HIS A 765 22.23 -12.64 12.26
C HIS A 765 22.09 -11.94 10.89
N ASP A 766 20.91 -12.01 10.27
CA ASP A 766 20.63 -11.42 8.95
C ASP A 766 20.91 -9.91 8.96
N MET A 767 20.52 -9.22 10.04
CA MET A 767 20.74 -7.79 10.22
C MET A 767 22.18 -7.40 10.53
N ARG A 768 22.87 -8.17 11.37
CA ARG A 768 24.26 -7.88 11.78
C ARG A 768 25.24 -8.28 10.69
N ILE A 769 25.20 -9.51 10.19
CA ILE A 769 26.24 -10.05 9.30
C ILE A 769 25.72 -10.67 8.00
N GLY A 770 24.40 -10.70 7.79
CA GLY A 770 23.78 -11.28 6.60
C GLY A 770 23.98 -10.48 5.30
N PRO A 771 23.46 -11.01 4.16
CA PRO A 771 23.68 -10.47 2.82
C PRO A 771 23.24 -9.02 2.63
N GLY A 772 22.21 -8.59 3.37
CA GLY A 772 21.63 -7.24 3.36
C GLY A 772 22.00 -6.39 4.58
N SER A 773 22.99 -6.78 5.39
CA SER A 773 23.39 -6.01 6.58
C SER A 773 24.04 -4.67 6.22
N LEU A 774 23.87 -3.67 7.10
CA LEU A 774 24.58 -2.38 7.00
C LEU A 774 26.12 -2.62 6.97
N LEU A 775 26.59 -3.59 7.75
CA LEU A 775 27.98 -4.06 7.79
C LEU A 775 28.50 -4.48 6.41
N ARG A 776 27.72 -5.26 5.65
CA ARG A 776 28.13 -5.72 4.31
C ARG A 776 28.06 -4.59 3.28
N ARG A 777 27.03 -3.74 3.34
CA ARG A 777 26.92 -2.56 2.45
C ARG A 777 28.10 -1.59 2.61
N MET A 778 28.48 -1.30 3.86
CA MET A 778 29.60 -0.42 4.14
C MET A 778 30.94 -1.00 3.69
N ALA A 779 31.13 -2.33 3.82
CA ALA A 779 32.33 -2.99 3.31
C ALA A 779 32.40 -3.02 1.77
N ALA A 780 31.24 -3.05 1.09
CA ALA A 780 31.15 -3.07 -0.37
C ALA A 780 31.31 -1.68 -1.03
N ALA A 781 31.43 -0.60 -0.25
CA ALA A 781 31.53 0.77 -0.79
C ALA A 781 32.79 0.94 -1.68
N PRO A 782 32.63 1.29 -2.97
CA PRO A 782 33.74 1.49 -3.89
C PRO A 782 34.33 2.90 -3.75
N GLY A 783 35.65 2.99 -3.62
CA GLY A 783 36.39 4.26 -3.56
C GLY A 783 37.83 4.05 -3.11
N PRO A 784 38.84 4.62 -3.80
CA PRO A 784 40.25 4.54 -3.37
C PRO A 784 40.64 5.65 -2.37
N ASP A 785 39.71 6.51 -1.96
CA ASP A 785 39.96 7.57 -1.00
C ASP A 785 40.13 7.02 0.43
N ALA A 786 40.96 7.69 1.24
CA ALA A 786 41.31 7.23 2.59
C ALA A 786 40.07 6.97 3.47
N ALA A 787 39.02 7.78 3.34
CA ALA A 787 37.77 7.60 4.09
C ALA A 787 37.02 6.30 3.71
N SER A 788 37.05 5.87 2.45
CA SER A 788 36.43 4.61 2.02
C SER A 788 37.23 3.38 2.44
N VAL A 789 38.57 3.48 2.47
CA VAL A 789 39.45 2.43 3.02
C VAL A 789 39.23 2.26 4.53
N VAL A 790 39.20 3.36 5.28
CA VAL A 790 38.94 3.36 6.72
C VAL A 790 37.56 2.78 7.03
N ARG A 791 36.51 3.16 6.29
CA ARG A 791 35.16 2.59 6.43
C ARG A 791 35.11 1.09 6.17
N ARG A 792 35.83 0.60 5.14
CA ARG A 792 35.91 -0.83 4.81
C ARG A 792 36.63 -1.61 5.91
N ASN A 793 37.80 -1.15 6.34
CA ASN A 793 38.58 -1.80 7.41
C ASN A 793 37.79 -1.82 8.73
N ALA A 794 37.08 -0.75 9.05
CA ALA A 794 36.24 -0.69 10.24
C ALA A 794 35.04 -1.65 10.16
N ALA A 795 34.37 -1.74 9.01
CA ALA A 795 33.29 -2.72 8.80
C ALA A 795 33.79 -4.17 8.86
N ASP A 796 35.00 -4.44 8.37
CA ASP A 796 35.64 -5.74 8.46
C ASP A 796 36.06 -6.07 9.90
N ALA A 797 36.58 -5.10 10.67
CA ALA A 797 36.92 -5.26 12.09
C ALA A 797 35.68 -5.60 12.92
N VAL A 798 34.56 -4.89 12.74
CA VAL A 798 33.29 -5.21 13.41
C VAL A 798 32.78 -6.58 13.00
N ARG A 799 32.91 -6.96 11.71
CA ARG A 799 32.53 -8.29 11.25
C ARG A 799 33.38 -9.38 11.91
N ARG A 800 34.69 -9.18 12.01
CA ARG A 800 35.59 -10.10 12.70
C ARG A 800 35.23 -10.20 14.17
N ALA A 801 35.06 -9.09 14.88
CA ALA A 801 34.62 -9.06 16.28
C ALA A 801 33.33 -9.85 16.54
N LEU A 802 32.38 -9.80 15.59
CA LEU A 802 31.13 -10.56 15.63
C LEU A 802 31.28 -12.05 15.26
N SER A 803 32.34 -12.42 14.55
CA SER A 803 32.58 -13.78 14.02
C SER A 803 33.60 -14.58 14.84
N SER A 804 34.56 -13.91 15.47
CA SER A 804 35.58 -14.51 16.33
C SER A 804 35.04 -14.62 17.76
N GLY A 805 34.71 -15.84 18.18
CA GLY A 805 34.54 -16.12 19.61
C GLY A 805 35.85 -15.84 20.35
N PRO A 806 35.83 -15.22 21.54
CA PRO A 806 37.05 -14.78 22.22
C PRO A 806 37.93 -15.98 22.60
N GLN A 807 39.25 -15.85 22.40
CA GLN A 807 40.26 -16.74 23.00
C GLN A 807 40.68 -16.28 24.42
N ALA A 808 40.47 -15.01 24.75
CA ALA A 808 40.87 -14.39 26.02
C ALA A 808 39.76 -14.41 27.09
N ALA A 809 40.16 -14.54 28.37
CA ALA A 809 39.23 -14.67 29.50
C ALA A 809 38.79 -13.33 30.11
N SER A 810 39.53 -12.24 29.87
CA SER A 810 39.23 -10.91 30.42
C SER A 810 39.75 -9.76 29.55
N VAL A 811 39.22 -8.54 29.77
CA VAL A 811 39.71 -7.29 29.16
C VAL A 811 41.21 -7.10 29.40
N ARG A 812 41.69 -7.48 30.58
CA ARG A 812 43.10 -7.34 30.96
C ARG A 812 44.01 -8.27 30.15
N ASP A 813 43.53 -9.47 29.83
CA ASP A 813 44.30 -10.43 29.04
C ASP A 813 44.50 -9.91 27.61
N ILE A 814 43.45 -9.35 27.01
CA ILE A 814 43.50 -8.72 25.67
C ILE A 814 44.53 -7.58 25.64
N VAL A 815 44.47 -6.65 26.60
CA VAL A 815 45.40 -5.51 26.63
C VAL A 815 46.84 -5.97 26.81
N GLN A 816 47.08 -7.00 27.63
CA GLN A 816 48.42 -7.55 27.85
C GLN A 816 48.96 -8.31 26.64
N GLU A 817 48.11 -9.09 25.98
CA GLU A 817 48.45 -9.84 24.77
C GLU A 817 48.78 -8.87 23.63
N TRP A 818 47.92 -7.88 23.37
CA TRP A 818 48.19 -6.81 22.40
C TRP A 818 49.49 -6.05 22.72
N TRP A 819 49.75 -5.75 24.01
CA TRP A 819 51.00 -5.08 24.40
C TRP A 819 52.25 -5.91 24.11
N ARG A 820 52.17 -7.24 24.21
CA ARG A 820 53.29 -8.13 23.90
C ARG A 820 53.51 -8.25 22.39
N GLU A 821 52.44 -8.32 21.62
CA GLU A 821 52.51 -8.70 20.21
C GLU A 821 52.55 -7.51 19.24
N GLN A 822 51.81 -6.42 19.52
CA GLN A 822 51.61 -5.32 18.55
C GLN A 822 52.14 -3.95 18.99
N ALA A 823 52.24 -3.68 20.30
CA ALA A 823 52.80 -2.41 20.78
C ALA A 823 54.24 -2.10 20.31
N PRO A 824 55.16 -3.08 20.11
CA PRO A 824 56.52 -2.78 19.64
C PRO A 824 56.59 -2.24 18.20
N THR A 825 55.55 -2.44 17.40
CA THR A 825 55.54 -2.17 15.95
C THR A 825 54.53 -1.11 15.52
N THR A 826 53.73 -0.57 16.45
CA THR A 826 52.61 0.36 16.13
C THR A 826 52.76 1.72 16.82
N GLY A 827 52.18 2.78 16.22
CA GLY A 827 52.16 4.15 16.75
C GLY A 827 51.11 4.41 17.84
N VAL A 828 50.65 3.37 18.55
CA VAL A 828 49.52 3.43 19.48
C VAL A 828 50.03 3.46 20.92
N THR A 829 49.49 4.35 21.78
CA THR A 829 49.73 4.26 23.22
C THR A 829 48.46 4.00 24.02
N VAL A 830 48.46 2.89 24.78
CA VAL A 830 47.35 2.48 25.63
C VAL A 830 47.59 2.90 27.08
N ARG A 831 46.63 3.58 27.69
CA ARG A 831 46.56 3.87 29.13
C ARG A 831 45.41 3.08 29.74
N ASP A 832 45.73 2.21 30.68
CA ASP A 832 44.74 1.42 31.43
C ASP A 832 44.69 1.95 32.88
N ASP A 833 43.57 2.56 33.26
CA ASP A 833 43.30 3.03 34.64
C ASP A 833 42.15 2.26 35.29
N MET A 834 42.00 0.96 34.99
CA MET A 834 40.98 0.08 35.58
C MET A 834 41.26 -0.29 37.05
N ARG A 835 41.32 0.71 37.94
CA ARG A 835 41.53 0.51 39.38
C ARG A 835 40.27 -0.04 40.05
N GLN A 836 40.29 -1.32 40.41
CA GLN A 836 39.41 -1.98 41.39
C GLN A 836 37.93 -2.24 41.03
N GLU A 837 37.41 -1.82 39.87
CA GLU A 837 36.03 -2.17 39.45
C GLU A 837 35.97 -3.46 38.61
N VAL A 838 35.01 -4.35 38.93
CA VAL A 838 34.80 -5.61 38.20
C VAL A 838 33.82 -5.37 37.05
N PHE A 839 34.34 -5.21 35.83
CA PHE A 839 33.55 -5.25 34.62
C PHE A 839 33.32 -6.70 34.19
N GLN A 840 32.07 -7.11 33.94
CA GLN A 840 31.74 -8.41 33.35
C GLN A 840 31.41 -8.24 31.86
N PRO A 841 32.40 -8.41 30.96
CA PRO A 841 32.22 -8.26 29.53
C PRO A 841 31.39 -9.41 28.94
N LEU A 842 30.61 -9.10 27.91
CA LEU A 842 30.07 -10.13 27.03
C LEU A 842 31.19 -10.65 26.10
N PRO A 843 31.10 -11.91 25.60
CA PRO A 843 32.06 -12.43 24.63
C PRO A 843 32.26 -11.53 23.40
N ALA A 844 31.17 -10.92 22.91
CA ALA A 844 31.22 -9.96 21.80
C ALA A 844 31.94 -8.65 22.17
N HIS A 845 31.93 -8.23 23.44
CA HIS A 845 32.68 -7.05 23.90
C HIS A 845 34.18 -7.30 23.94
N LEU A 846 34.59 -8.52 24.31
CA LEU A 846 35.98 -8.94 24.27
C LEU A 846 36.51 -8.96 22.83
N GLY A 847 35.79 -9.59 21.90
CA GLY A 847 36.16 -9.58 20.48
C GLY A 847 36.15 -8.18 19.87
N ALA A 848 35.19 -7.32 20.24
CA ALA A 848 35.13 -5.94 19.78
C ALA A 848 36.32 -5.11 20.29
N LEU A 849 36.72 -5.29 21.55
CA LEU A 849 37.87 -4.59 22.10
C LEU A 849 39.18 -5.01 21.39
N ASP A 850 39.38 -6.31 21.21
CA ASP A 850 40.57 -6.86 20.55
C ASP A 850 40.73 -6.35 19.10
N GLU A 851 39.64 -6.40 18.32
CA GLU A 851 39.61 -5.87 16.96
C GLU A 851 39.75 -4.34 16.93
N THR A 852 39.21 -3.62 17.92
CA THR A 852 39.38 -2.16 18.01
C THR A 852 40.86 -1.80 18.23
N LEU A 853 41.57 -2.52 19.11
CA LEU A 853 42.99 -2.30 19.35
C LEU A 853 43.84 -2.64 18.12
N THR A 854 43.53 -3.76 17.44
CA THR A 854 44.19 -4.16 16.20
C THR A 854 43.98 -3.14 15.09
N TRP A 855 42.74 -2.69 14.88
CA TRP A 855 42.41 -1.63 13.91
C TRP A 855 43.12 -0.31 14.22
N CYS A 856 43.23 0.09 15.49
CA CYS A 856 44.01 1.26 15.87
C CYS A 856 45.49 1.14 15.47
N GLY A 857 46.07 -0.06 15.62
CA GLY A 857 47.43 -0.35 15.16
C GLY A 857 47.59 -0.12 13.65
N GLU A 858 46.72 -0.75 12.85
CA GLU A 858 46.69 -0.63 11.38
C GLU A 858 46.45 0.82 10.93
N ALA A 859 45.54 1.54 11.60
CA ALA A 859 45.21 2.92 11.26
C ALA A 859 46.35 3.89 11.59
N ALA A 860 47.02 3.71 12.73
CA ALA A 860 48.18 4.53 13.12
C ALA A 860 49.34 4.37 12.12
N GLU A 861 49.60 3.14 11.67
CA GLU A 861 50.61 2.84 10.65
C GLU A 861 50.25 3.46 9.29
N ALA A 862 49.02 3.25 8.81
CA ALA A 862 48.56 3.75 7.52
C ALA A 862 48.53 5.29 7.44
N ALA A 863 48.15 5.96 8.54
CA ALA A 863 48.08 7.41 8.62
C ALA A 863 49.41 8.07 9.06
N ASN A 864 50.42 7.29 9.43
CA ASN A 864 51.68 7.75 10.03
C ASN A 864 51.42 8.77 11.17
N THR A 865 50.47 8.45 12.04
CA THR A 865 50.02 9.29 13.16
C THR A 865 50.05 8.49 14.46
N ARG A 866 49.83 9.19 15.58
CA ARG A 866 49.73 8.57 16.91
C ARG A 866 48.27 8.45 17.31
N ILE A 867 47.89 7.30 17.86
CA ILE A 867 46.56 7.08 18.44
C ILE A 867 46.73 6.82 19.93
N ASP A 868 46.04 7.60 20.76
CA ASP A 868 46.03 7.42 22.20
C ASP A 868 44.77 6.67 22.61
N VAL A 869 44.91 5.51 23.24
CA VAL A 869 43.80 4.69 23.72
C VAL A 869 43.75 4.78 25.24
N GLU A 870 42.63 5.16 25.82
CA GLU A 870 42.43 5.19 27.27
C GLU A 870 41.27 4.29 27.69
N LEU A 871 41.52 3.38 28.61
CA LEU A 871 40.57 2.40 29.12
C LEU A 871 40.22 2.73 30.57
N THR A 872 38.94 3.02 30.82
CA THR A 872 38.43 3.31 32.17
C THR A 872 37.13 2.55 32.43
N VAL A 873 36.93 2.04 33.64
CA VAL A 873 35.65 1.46 34.06
C VAL A 873 34.96 2.47 34.95
N GLN A 874 33.70 2.78 34.64
CA GLN A 874 32.84 3.65 35.43
C GLN A 874 31.44 3.05 35.47
N ASN A 875 30.88 2.86 36.66
CA ASN A 875 29.52 2.34 36.85
C ASN A 875 29.29 1.01 36.10
N SER A 876 30.25 0.07 36.20
CA SER A 876 30.19 -1.23 35.49
C SER A 876 30.10 -1.12 33.96
N THR A 877 30.52 0.01 33.39
CA THR A 877 30.65 0.25 31.95
C THR A 877 32.10 0.50 31.62
N LEU A 878 32.66 -0.27 30.68
CA LEU A 878 33.99 -0.03 30.14
C LEU A 878 33.92 1.08 29.10
N HIS A 879 34.64 2.16 29.35
CA HIS A 879 34.81 3.29 28.45
C HIS A 879 36.18 3.16 27.77
N VAL A 880 36.17 3.05 26.45
CA VAL A 880 37.37 3.04 25.60
C VAL A 880 37.40 4.37 24.85
N TRP A 881 38.36 5.21 25.21
CA TRP A 881 38.63 6.49 24.56
C TRP A 881 39.70 6.30 23.49
N LEU A 882 39.43 6.78 22.28
CA LEU A 882 40.35 6.77 21.16
C LEU A 882 40.61 8.21 20.73
N GLY A 883 41.76 8.75 21.10
CA GLY A 883 42.23 10.07 20.67
C GLY A 883 42.89 9.99 19.29
N LEU A 884 42.38 10.76 18.34
CA LEU A 884 42.86 10.77 16.94
C LEU A 884 43.39 12.15 16.58
N ASP A 885 44.71 12.29 16.50
CA ASP A 885 45.34 13.58 16.15
C ASP A 885 45.38 13.78 14.62
N LYS A 886 45.05 14.99 14.16
CA LYS A 886 45.07 15.43 12.74
C LYS A 886 44.09 14.73 11.79
N VAL A 887 43.00 14.16 12.31
CA VAL A 887 41.92 13.56 11.51
C VAL A 887 40.61 14.30 11.77
N ASP A 888 39.81 14.54 10.73
CA ASP A 888 38.42 14.98 10.90
C ASP A 888 37.58 13.78 11.38
N VAL A 889 37.52 13.63 12.71
CA VAL A 889 36.93 12.46 13.37
C VAL A 889 35.45 12.35 13.07
N GLN A 890 34.74 13.48 13.05
CA GLN A 890 33.30 13.51 12.80
C GLN A 890 32.97 13.10 11.37
N ALA A 891 33.70 13.61 10.37
CA ALA A 891 33.48 13.19 8.98
C ALA A 891 33.85 11.71 8.73
N THR A 892 34.80 11.16 9.49
CA THR A 892 35.37 9.83 9.24
C THR A 892 34.66 8.71 10.01
N CYS A 893 34.21 8.98 11.24
CA CYS A 893 33.76 7.94 12.18
C CYS A 893 32.24 7.95 12.44
N ASP A 894 31.47 8.89 11.91
CA ASP A 894 30.03 9.01 12.15
C ASP A 894 29.23 7.77 11.70
N ASP A 895 29.49 7.29 10.48
CA ASP A 895 28.86 6.07 9.96
C ASP A 895 29.28 4.83 10.77
N PHE A 896 30.53 4.81 11.23
CA PHE A 896 31.09 3.73 12.04
C PHE A 896 30.49 3.68 13.45
N ALA A 897 30.32 4.82 14.09
CA ALA A 897 29.68 4.91 15.41
C ALA A 897 28.21 4.47 15.35
N ARG A 898 27.51 4.84 14.27
CA ARG A 898 26.17 4.33 13.98
C ARG A 898 26.19 2.81 13.81
N LEU A 899 27.13 2.28 13.03
CA LEU A 899 27.28 0.84 12.78
C LEU A 899 27.51 0.04 14.07
N LEU A 900 28.49 0.43 14.89
CA LEU A 900 28.83 -0.22 16.15
C LEU A 900 27.65 -0.27 17.11
N SER A 901 26.96 0.86 17.27
CA SER A 901 25.83 0.97 18.19
C SER A 901 24.63 0.12 17.79
N HIS A 902 24.49 -0.23 16.50
CA HIS A 902 23.42 -1.11 16.00
C HIS A 902 23.83 -2.57 15.90
N ALA A 903 25.12 -2.85 15.66
CA ALA A 903 25.60 -4.20 15.38
C ALA A 903 25.99 -4.97 16.65
N LEU A 904 26.53 -4.28 17.67
CA LEU A 904 27.02 -4.92 18.90
C LEU A 904 26.01 -4.79 20.05
N PRO A 905 25.76 -5.87 20.81
CA PRO A 905 24.88 -5.79 21.97
C PRO A 905 25.49 -4.88 23.05
N HIS A 906 24.65 -4.10 23.74
CA HIS A 906 25.03 -3.26 24.89
C HIS A 906 26.25 -2.37 24.65
N THR A 907 26.36 -1.83 23.44
CA THR A 907 27.50 -1.03 22.99
C THR A 907 27.01 0.32 22.47
N ASP A 908 27.55 1.41 23.01
CA ASP A 908 27.36 2.75 22.45
C ASP A 908 28.69 3.25 21.89
N CYS A 909 28.66 3.84 20.69
CA CYS A 909 29.81 4.55 20.15
C CYS A 909 29.45 6.02 19.94
N LEU A 910 30.21 6.92 20.56
CA LEU A 910 30.04 8.36 20.49
C LEU A 910 31.25 8.98 19.78
N VAL A 911 30.98 9.97 18.93
CA VAL A 911 32.01 10.70 18.19
C VAL A 911 32.07 12.13 18.70
N GLY A 912 33.26 12.54 19.14
CA GLY A 912 33.58 13.92 19.52
C GLY A 912 34.41 14.62 18.44
N ASP A 913 34.85 15.84 18.74
CA ASP A 913 35.62 16.67 17.78
C ASP A 913 37.01 16.08 17.46
N ASP A 914 37.64 15.43 18.44
CA ASP A 914 39.02 14.90 18.38
C ASP A 914 39.15 13.45 18.90
N HIS A 915 38.04 12.80 19.23
CA HIS A 915 38.05 11.48 19.84
C HIS A 915 36.81 10.64 19.49
N VAL A 916 36.95 9.32 19.65
CA VAL A 916 35.84 8.35 19.64
C VAL A 916 35.75 7.72 21.03
N LEU A 917 34.55 7.69 21.61
CA LEU A 917 34.26 7.03 22.87
C LEU A 917 33.37 5.80 22.63
N LEU A 918 33.91 4.62 22.87
CA LEU A 918 33.18 3.36 22.88
C LEU A 918 32.81 3.00 24.33
N ARG A 919 31.51 2.80 24.60
CA ARG A 919 31.01 2.37 25.91
C ARG A 919 30.44 0.97 25.79
N LEU A 920 31.01 0.05 26.55
CA LEU A 920 30.61 -1.33 26.64
C LEU A 920 29.94 -1.53 27.99
N HIS A 921 28.61 -1.70 27.99
CA HIS A 921 27.84 -1.84 29.22
C HIS A 921 27.89 -3.30 29.71
N GLY A 922 28.25 -3.50 30.98
CA GLY A 922 28.33 -4.83 31.57
C GLY A 922 26.97 -5.50 31.69
N GLY A 923 26.95 -6.82 31.87
CA GLY A 923 25.72 -7.59 32.03
C GLY A 923 24.79 -6.96 33.08
N LEU A 924 23.59 -6.54 32.65
CA LEU A 924 22.56 -6.05 33.56
C LEU A 924 22.07 -7.24 34.39
N GLU A 925 22.37 -7.24 35.71
CA GLU A 925 21.71 -8.13 36.68
C GLU A 925 20.22 -7.75 36.76
N THR A 926 19.42 -8.24 35.81
CA THR A 926 17.97 -8.20 35.91
C THR A 926 17.49 -9.62 36.14
N ALA A 927 16.78 -9.83 37.27
CA ALA A 927 16.13 -11.08 37.63
C ALA A 927 15.42 -11.71 36.41
N PRO A 928 15.43 -13.06 36.27
CA PRO A 928 15.11 -13.72 35.02
C PRO A 928 13.72 -13.29 34.55
N PRO A 929 13.62 -12.61 33.40
CA PRO A 929 12.34 -12.14 32.92
C PRO A 929 11.54 -13.36 32.41
N HIS A 930 10.25 -13.16 32.15
CA HIS A 930 9.38 -14.20 31.59
C HIS A 930 10.05 -14.93 30.39
N PRO A 931 9.78 -16.24 30.15
CA PRO A 931 10.45 -17.04 29.11
C PRO A 931 10.61 -16.37 27.73
N LEU A 932 9.61 -15.58 27.30
CA LEU A 932 9.64 -14.79 26.06
C LEU A 932 10.76 -13.73 26.03
N ALA A 933 10.92 -13.00 27.13
CA ALA A 933 11.99 -12.02 27.28
C ALA A 933 13.35 -12.70 27.31
N THR A 934 13.46 -13.83 28.03
CA THR A 934 14.67 -14.65 28.07
C THR A 934 15.08 -15.13 26.68
N ALA A 935 14.15 -15.65 25.88
CA ALA A 935 14.45 -16.11 24.52
C ALA A 935 15.01 -14.99 23.61
N GLY A 936 14.44 -13.78 23.68
CA GLY A 936 14.92 -12.64 22.90
C GLY A 936 16.26 -12.09 23.41
N MET A 937 16.41 -11.95 24.73
CA MET A 937 17.65 -11.44 25.34
C MET A 937 18.80 -12.43 25.20
N ASP A 938 18.57 -13.73 25.34
CA ASP A 938 19.57 -14.77 25.07
C ASP A 938 20.09 -14.66 23.64
N ALA A 939 19.19 -14.51 22.66
CA ALA A 939 19.55 -14.33 21.25
C ALA A 939 20.32 -13.01 21.02
N TYR A 940 19.91 -11.93 21.68
CA TYR A 940 20.58 -10.62 21.59
C TYR A 940 22.02 -10.65 22.13
N ILE A 941 22.20 -11.28 23.30
CA ILE A 941 23.46 -11.38 24.05
C ILE A 941 24.43 -12.38 23.41
N SER A 942 23.94 -13.53 22.93
CA SER A 942 24.79 -14.62 22.41
C SER A 942 25.59 -14.26 21.15
N GLY A 943 25.23 -13.17 20.46
CA GLY A 943 25.88 -12.78 19.20
C GLY A 943 25.50 -13.70 18.03
N PRO A 944 26.13 -13.55 16.86
CA PRO A 944 25.86 -14.39 15.70
C PRO A 944 26.37 -15.82 15.92
N LEU A 945 25.65 -16.80 15.37
CA LEU A 945 26.06 -18.21 15.39
C LEU A 945 27.46 -18.36 14.76
N PRO A 946 28.38 -19.16 15.37
CA PRO A 946 29.64 -19.50 14.74
C PRO A 946 29.34 -20.18 13.39
N ARG A 947 30.12 -19.84 12.36
CA ARG A 947 30.11 -20.62 11.11
C ARG A 947 30.33 -22.08 11.49
N GLN A 948 29.39 -22.96 11.14
CA GLN A 948 29.75 -24.36 11.02
C GLN A 948 30.98 -24.38 10.10
N PRO A 949 32.11 -24.97 10.54
CA PRO A 949 33.22 -25.15 9.63
C PRO A 949 32.64 -25.89 8.43
N LEU A 950 32.85 -25.34 7.24
CA LEU A 950 32.73 -26.11 6.01
C LEU A 950 33.61 -27.32 6.27
N THR A 951 33.00 -28.46 6.61
CA THR A 951 33.68 -29.74 6.57
C THR A 951 34.27 -29.79 5.19
N GLU A 952 35.60 -29.75 5.13
CA GLU A 952 36.36 -30.00 3.93
C GLU A 952 35.66 -31.16 3.23
N GLU A 953 35.12 -30.86 2.03
CA GLU A 953 34.64 -31.88 1.13
C GLU A 953 35.74 -32.94 1.12
N ALA A 954 35.40 -34.11 1.68
CA ALA A 954 36.25 -35.27 1.60
C ALA A 954 36.57 -35.44 0.12
N VAL A 955 37.83 -35.19 -0.22
CA VAL A 955 38.40 -35.49 -1.53
C VAL A 955 38.23 -36.99 -1.68
N ASP A 956 37.13 -37.37 -2.32
CA ASP A 956 36.79 -38.74 -2.64
C ASP A 956 37.82 -39.19 -3.69
N GLN A 957 38.83 -39.91 -3.21
CA GLN A 957 39.73 -40.64 -4.09
C GLN A 957 38.91 -41.70 -4.83
N PRO A 958 39.06 -41.86 -6.15
CA PRO A 958 38.33 -42.87 -6.88
C PRO A 958 38.87 -44.26 -6.52
N THR A 959 38.21 -44.94 -5.58
CA THR A 959 38.42 -46.37 -5.35
C THR A 959 37.83 -47.15 -6.51
N GLY A 960 38.73 -47.87 -7.19
CA GLY A 960 38.43 -48.63 -8.39
C GLY A 960 37.35 -49.69 -8.21
N ALA A 961 36.61 -49.88 -9.29
CA ALA A 961 35.73 -51.01 -9.50
C ALA A 961 36.48 -52.34 -9.33
N GLN A 962 36.02 -53.18 -8.40
CA GLN A 962 36.11 -54.63 -8.53
C GLN A 962 34.83 -55.28 -7.98
N ASP A 963 33.99 -55.71 -8.92
CA ASP A 963 33.33 -57.01 -8.96
C ASP A 963 33.32 -57.85 -7.67
N LYS A 964 32.12 -58.08 -7.13
CA LYS A 964 31.44 -59.38 -7.19
C LYS A 964 30.12 -59.39 -6.40
N GLN A 965 29.06 -59.75 -7.13
CA GLN A 965 27.82 -60.37 -6.63
C GLN A 965 28.07 -61.67 -5.84
N PRO A 966 27.07 -62.25 -5.14
CA PRO A 966 25.62 -61.94 -5.18
C PRO A 966 25.00 -61.37 -3.89
#